data_AF-A0A369UT78-F1
#
_entry.id   AF-A0A369UT78-F1
#
_cell.length_a   1.000
_cell.length_b   1.000
_cell.length_c   1.000
_cell.angle_alpha   90.00
_cell.angle_beta   90.00
_cell.angle_gamma   90.00
#
_symmetry.space_group_name_H-M   'P 1'
#
loop_
_entity.id
_entity.type
_entity.pdbx_description
1 polymer ?
#
loop_
_entity_poly.entity_id
_entity_poly.type
_entity_poly.pdbx_seq_one_letter_code
_entity_poly.pdbx_strand_id
1 'polypeptide(L)'
;MPTIHRHTDTELCALAIVAQLGSTLRIAAPLGLGKPHGLLNALYRLHCGDESRSMRLYTALSLTRPRPAPGLESRFLQPFLDRHFGEDYEDLQYAVDQARNALPGNVAIHEFYLQSGALLHSGSAQREYISQNYTHVARDLVEQEINLLVQLVARREGPGGVRYSLSCNPDLTLDFLDRLQAAGKPRPLCIAVVHPQLPYLSGHAEVSEDFFDIELTPAHSPQLFALPRQPVDVAEYALGIHASALVKDGGCLQIGIGALSDALVKALLLRQRDNLNWRRALVALDPSHSTHMLAARSGGLAPLVKGLYGASEMVMDGFMHLAKAGILKRRCWDNLALERASASGQLNPATPGGHYLRGAFFLGSRELYEWLDATEAADPDAIDMCRVSNVNQLYGDHQALATLQRRGARFFNTCMMATLLGSAVSDGLDDGHVVSGVGGQYNFVAMAHELPDGRSVLLMRATRRDRNGVHSNIRWNYGHTTIPRHLRDLYVTEYGVADLRGKTDSECIEAMLAICDARFLDALCAEAKSQGKLAADFQIPEKWRRHRPECLREALAPFEQKGLLPMFPFGSDFTDIELQLFTALNELKSSSATWRGKWALLRAVVRPGPEVPGEADALQRMGLMQPTTLADRLQRRLLLTALRRAPPDGAHRSGP
;
A
#
# COMPACT_ATOMS: atom_id res chain seq x y z
N MET A 1 -38.06 10.13 -17.81
CA MET A 1 -36.75 9.82 -17.19
C MET A 1 -36.33 11.07 -16.42
N PRO A 2 -35.89 10.97 -15.16
CA PRO A 2 -35.35 12.14 -14.48
C PRO A 2 -34.14 12.65 -15.28
N THR A 3 -34.13 13.95 -15.56
CA THR A 3 -33.04 14.59 -16.31
C THR A 3 -31.89 14.83 -15.34
N ILE A 4 -30.72 14.22 -15.59
CA ILE A 4 -29.52 14.49 -14.80
C ILE A 4 -29.15 15.98 -14.88
N HIS A 5 -28.92 16.61 -13.72
CA HIS A 5 -28.48 18.01 -13.68
C HIS A 5 -26.99 18.07 -14.01
N ARG A 6 -26.60 18.85 -15.00
CA ARG A 6 -25.20 18.95 -15.44
C ARG A 6 -24.59 20.29 -15.07
N HIS A 7 -23.42 20.25 -14.45
CA HIS A 7 -22.62 21.41 -14.06
C HIS A 7 -21.22 21.32 -14.66
N THR A 8 -20.63 22.46 -14.99
CA THR A 8 -19.22 22.58 -15.39
C THR A 8 -18.40 23.43 -14.41
N ASP A 9 -19.08 24.20 -13.57
CA ASP A 9 -18.50 25.02 -12.52
C ASP A 9 -18.68 24.33 -11.16
N THR A 10 -17.55 24.05 -10.51
CA THR A 10 -17.49 23.34 -9.23
C THR A 10 -18.15 24.13 -8.09
N GLU A 11 -18.00 25.46 -8.06
CA GLU A 11 -18.58 26.32 -7.01
C GLU A 11 -20.09 26.42 -7.17
N LEU A 12 -20.59 26.59 -8.41
CA LEU A 12 -22.02 26.57 -8.69
C LEU A 12 -22.65 25.21 -8.37
N CYS A 13 -21.94 24.11 -8.62
CA CYS A 13 -22.38 22.78 -8.22
C CYS A 13 -22.48 22.65 -6.69
N ALA A 14 -21.45 23.10 -5.95
CA ALA A 14 -21.46 23.10 -4.49
C ALA A 14 -22.61 23.93 -3.90
N LEU A 15 -22.88 25.11 -4.47
CA LEU A 15 -24.03 25.95 -4.08
C LEU A 15 -25.37 25.27 -4.36
N ALA A 16 -25.52 24.60 -5.51
CA ALA A 16 -26.74 23.85 -5.85
C ALA A 16 -26.98 22.70 -4.87
N ILE A 17 -25.93 21.96 -4.49
CA ILE A 17 -26.00 20.89 -3.50
C ILE A 17 -26.49 21.43 -2.14
N VAL A 18 -25.90 22.52 -1.65
CA VAL A 18 -26.31 23.15 -0.37
C VAL A 18 -27.73 23.70 -0.46
N ALA A 19 -28.13 24.27 -1.60
CA ALA A 19 -29.49 24.75 -1.80
C ALA A 19 -30.53 23.61 -1.75
N GLN A 20 -30.17 22.41 -2.22
CA GLN A 20 -31.04 21.24 -2.22
C GLN A 20 -31.08 20.50 -0.88
N LEU A 21 -29.95 20.35 -0.20
CA LEU A 21 -29.83 19.56 1.04
C LEU A 21 -29.95 20.41 2.32
N GLY A 22 -29.86 21.74 2.21
CA GLY A 22 -29.92 22.67 3.34
C GLY A 22 -28.58 22.80 4.07
N SER A 23 -28.64 23.17 5.35
CA SER A 23 -27.47 23.58 6.13
C SER A 23 -26.67 22.41 6.73
N THR A 24 -27.12 21.16 6.61
CA THR A 24 -26.46 20.00 7.23
C THR A 24 -26.06 19.00 6.17
N LEU A 25 -24.77 18.86 5.93
CA LEU A 25 -24.21 17.86 5.02
C LEU A 25 -23.62 16.69 5.79
N ARG A 26 -24.07 15.48 5.44
CA ARG A 26 -23.52 14.20 5.92
C ARG A 26 -23.07 13.44 4.69
N ILE A 27 -21.77 13.55 4.43
CA ILE A 27 -21.15 13.23 3.16
C ILE A 27 -20.46 11.88 3.26
N ALA A 28 -20.73 10.99 2.31
CA ALA A 28 -19.89 9.83 2.05
C ALA A 28 -19.00 10.12 0.83
N ALA A 29 -17.71 9.83 0.95
CA ALA A 29 -16.77 9.89 -0.17
C ALA A 29 -15.90 8.63 -0.20
N PRO A 30 -15.58 8.08 -1.39
CA PRO A 30 -14.76 6.88 -1.52
C PRO A 30 -13.37 7.00 -0.90
N LEU A 31 -12.71 5.85 -0.67
CA LEU A 31 -11.38 5.83 -0.11
C LEU A 31 -10.29 6.13 -1.17
N GLY A 32 -9.17 6.74 -0.78
CA GLY A 32 -8.07 7.01 -1.72
C GLY A 32 -8.46 7.91 -2.91
N LEU A 33 -8.18 7.42 -4.13
CA LEU A 33 -8.15 8.18 -5.39
C LEU A 33 -9.53 8.74 -5.80
N GLY A 34 -10.63 8.04 -5.53
CA GLY A 34 -11.97 8.39 -6.03
C GLY A 34 -12.62 9.62 -5.37
N LYS A 35 -11.91 10.37 -4.53
CA LYS A 35 -12.41 11.61 -3.91
C LYS A 35 -12.35 12.77 -4.90
N PRO A 36 -13.45 13.50 -5.14
CA PRO A 36 -13.41 14.70 -5.95
C PRO A 36 -12.89 15.89 -5.13
N HIS A 37 -11.58 16.12 -5.16
CA HIS A 37 -10.89 17.15 -4.35
C HIS A 37 -11.54 18.54 -4.50
N GLY A 38 -11.71 19.03 -5.73
CA GLY A 38 -12.25 20.36 -5.98
C GLY A 38 -13.66 20.56 -5.41
N LEU A 39 -14.56 19.57 -5.59
CA LEU A 39 -15.92 19.65 -5.06
C LEU A 39 -15.95 19.56 -3.52
N LEU A 40 -15.16 18.65 -2.94
CA LEU A 40 -15.04 18.55 -1.48
C LEU A 40 -14.48 19.82 -0.85
N ASN A 41 -13.51 20.47 -1.51
CA ASN A 41 -12.95 21.74 -1.06
C ASN A 41 -13.94 22.90 -1.20
N ALA A 42 -14.73 22.96 -2.28
CA ALA A 42 -15.80 23.94 -2.42
C ALA A 42 -16.86 23.79 -1.32
N LEU A 43 -17.31 22.56 -1.06
CA LEU A 43 -18.23 22.28 0.04
C LEU A 43 -17.62 22.66 1.40
N TYR A 44 -16.37 22.29 1.66
CA TYR A 44 -15.66 22.65 2.89
C TYR A 44 -15.60 24.17 3.08
N ARG A 45 -15.21 24.94 2.05
CA ARG A 45 -15.17 26.42 2.08
C ARG A 45 -16.53 27.03 2.43
N LEU A 46 -17.62 26.50 1.88
CA LEU A 46 -18.98 26.95 2.16
C LEU A 46 -19.42 26.71 3.61
N HIS A 47 -18.76 25.82 4.36
CA HIS A 47 -19.08 25.51 5.76
C HIS A 47 -18.12 26.20 6.74
N CYS A 48 -16.85 26.38 6.37
CA CYS A 48 -15.88 27.08 7.22
C CYS A 48 -16.27 28.54 7.52
N GLY A 49 -17.02 29.19 6.62
CA GLY A 49 -17.43 30.58 6.75
C GLY A 49 -18.79 30.81 7.40
N ASP A 50 -19.52 29.75 7.79
CA ASP A 50 -20.91 29.85 8.24
C ASP A 50 -21.25 28.83 9.34
N GLU A 51 -21.25 29.27 10.60
CA GLU A 51 -21.56 28.44 11.76
C GLU A 51 -23.02 27.93 11.79
N SER A 52 -23.92 28.49 10.96
CA SER A 52 -25.28 27.96 10.82
C SER A 52 -25.33 26.65 10.00
N ARG A 53 -24.21 26.28 9.37
CA ARG A 53 -24.05 25.05 8.59
C ARG A 53 -23.21 24.03 9.34
N SER A 54 -23.41 22.75 9.07
CA SER A 54 -22.58 21.67 9.58
C SER A 54 -22.20 20.68 8.49
N MET A 55 -20.97 20.19 8.53
CA MET A 55 -20.44 19.22 7.58
C MET A 55 -19.82 18.04 8.34
N ARG A 56 -20.30 16.83 8.05
CA ARG A 56 -19.68 15.58 8.50
C ARG A 56 -19.26 14.79 7.28
N LEU A 57 -17.98 14.43 7.19
CA LEU A 57 -17.46 13.61 6.11
C LEU A 57 -17.08 12.23 6.64
N TYR A 58 -17.57 11.18 5.99
CA TYR A 58 -17.23 9.79 6.26
C TYR A 58 -16.44 9.24 5.08
N THR A 59 -15.18 8.88 5.32
CA THR A 59 -14.27 8.43 4.26
C THR A 59 -13.09 7.61 4.82
N ALA A 60 -12.09 7.34 3.99
CA ALA A 60 -10.84 6.71 4.39
C ALA A 60 -9.71 7.11 3.45
N LEU A 61 -8.48 7.15 3.95
CA LEU A 61 -7.27 7.38 3.18
C LEU A 61 -7.37 8.69 2.39
N SER A 62 -7.49 9.81 3.10
CA SER A 62 -7.39 11.14 2.50
C SER A 62 -5.95 11.40 2.04
N LEU A 63 -5.74 11.38 0.72
CA LEU A 63 -4.41 11.51 0.12
C LEU A 63 -3.99 12.98 0.11
N THR A 64 -2.80 13.25 0.68
CA THR A 64 -2.17 14.57 0.65
C THR A 64 -0.74 14.45 0.13
N ARG A 65 -0.26 15.48 -0.58
CA ARG A 65 1.13 15.54 -1.04
C ARG A 65 2.09 15.57 0.15
N PRO A 66 3.25 14.90 0.05
CA PRO A 66 4.32 15.03 1.04
C PRO A 66 4.70 16.50 1.27
N ARG A 67 4.94 16.88 2.53
CA ARG A 67 5.38 18.22 2.90
C ARG A 67 6.81 18.16 3.43
N PRO A 68 7.82 18.44 2.59
CA PRO A 68 9.21 18.33 3.00
C PRO A 68 9.56 19.38 4.07
N ALA A 69 10.45 19.03 5.01
CA ALA A 69 10.92 20.00 5.99
C ALA A 69 11.79 21.08 5.33
N PRO A 70 11.82 22.31 5.89
CA PRO A 70 12.65 23.38 5.35
C PRO A 70 14.14 23.01 5.28
N GLY A 71 14.82 23.46 4.23
CA GLY A 71 16.26 23.31 4.07
C GLY A 71 16.63 22.34 2.95
N LEU A 72 17.55 21.40 3.21
CA LEU A 72 18.00 20.45 2.19
C LEU A 72 16.86 19.54 1.71
N GLU A 73 15.96 19.12 2.60
CA GLU A 73 14.84 18.24 2.23
C GLU A 73 13.87 18.93 1.27
N SER A 74 13.44 20.17 1.56
CA SER A 74 12.59 20.93 0.65
C SER A 74 13.28 21.27 -0.68
N ARG A 75 14.57 21.62 -0.67
CA ARG A 75 15.35 21.88 -1.90
C ARG A 75 15.42 20.65 -2.81
N PHE A 76 15.48 19.46 -2.23
CA PHE A 76 15.49 18.20 -2.95
C PHE A 76 14.09 17.82 -3.45
N LEU A 77 13.13 17.70 -2.54
CA LEU A 77 11.81 17.13 -2.82
C LEU A 77 10.85 18.09 -3.52
N GLN A 78 10.88 19.40 -3.28
CA GLN A 78 9.84 20.30 -3.81
C GLN A 78 9.76 20.27 -5.34
N PRO A 79 10.85 20.42 -6.11
CA PRO A 79 10.74 20.40 -7.57
C PRO A 79 10.36 19.03 -8.12
N PHE A 80 10.67 17.95 -7.39
CA PHE A 80 10.16 16.62 -7.71
C PHE A 80 8.64 16.56 -7.52
N LEU A 81 8.12 17.06 -6.39
CA LEU A 81 6.70 17.09 -6.09
C LEU A 81 5.91 17.93 -7.10
N ASP A 82 6.44 19.11 -7.48
CA ASP A 82 5.82 19.99 -8.47
C ASP A 82 5.72 19.31 -9.84
N ARG A 83 6.78 18.61 -10.26
CA ARG A 83 6.79 17.80 -11.49
C ARG A 83 5.86 16.59 -11.40
N HIS A 84 5.82 15.92 -10.25
CA HIS A 84 5.11 14.65 -10.05
C HIS A 84 3.61 14.80 -9.83
N PHE A 85 3.17 15.89 -9.20
CA PHE A 85 1.74 16.14 -8.94
C PHE A 85 1.16 17.23 -9.85
N GLY A 86 2.00 18.13 -10.36
CA GLY A 86 1.57 19.37 -11.01
C GLY A 86 1.52 20.53 -10.01
N GLU A 87 1.89 21.73 -10.46
CA GLU A 87 1.84 22.95 -9.65
C GLU A 87 0.41 23.34 -9.26
N ASP A 88 -0.58 22.94 -10.06
CA ASP A 88 -2.01 23.19 -9.89
C ASP A 88 -2.73 22.13 -9.05
N TYR A 89 -2.00 21.11 -8.55
CA TYR A 89 -2.61 20.07 -7.72
C TYR A 89 -3.15 20.64 -6.41
N GLU A 90 -4.45 20.46 -6.16
CA GLU A 90 -5.13 20.89 -4.95
C GLU A 90 -5.22 19.72 -3.94
N ASP A 91 -4.62 19.90 -2.76
CA ASP A 91 -4.81 18.95 -1.65
C ASP A 91 -6.22 19.09 -1.06
N LEU A 92 -6.72 18.04 -0.40
CA LEU A 92 -7.95 18.11 0.37
C LEU A 92 -7.77 19.07 1.55
N GLN A 93 -8.43 20.21 1.52
CA GLN A 93 -8.21 21.28 2.50
C GLN A 93 -8.60 20.85 3.91
N TYR A 94 -9.69 20.07 4.06
CA TYR A 94 -10.05 19.52 5.38
C TYR A 94 -8.94 18.62 5.94
N ALA A 95 -8.25 17.83 5.10
CA ALA A 95 -7.21 16.92 5.56
C ALA A 95 -5.96 17.71 6.00
N VAL A 96 -5.65 18.79 5.28
CA VAL A 96 -4.61 19.75 5.64
C VAL A 96 -4.88 20.40 7.00
N ASP A 97 -6.12 20.83 7.23
CA ASP A 97 -6.52 21.48 8.48
C ASP A 97 -6.64 20.47 9.62
N GLN A 98 -7.16 19.28 9.37
CA GLN A 98 -7.22 18.18 10.33
C GLN A 98 -5.83 17.80 10.85
N ALA A 99 -4.85 17.65 9.95
CA ALA A 99 -3.45 17.38 10.32
C ALA A 99 -2.85 18.45 11.24
N ARG A 100 -3.36 19.69 11.21
CA ARG A 100 -2.91 20.82 12.01
C ARG A 100 -3.80 21.12 13.21
N ASN A 101 -4.84 20.32 13.48
CA ASN A 101 -5.89 20.59 14.46
C ASN A 101 -6.60 21.94 14.24
N ALA A 102 -6.84 22.29 12.97
CA ALA A 102 -7.42 23.56 12.55
C ALA A 102 -8.82 23.42 11.91
N LEU A 103 -9.48 22.26 12.07
CA LEU A 103 -10.87 22.09 11.61
C LEU A 103 -11.80 23.06 12.36
N PRO A 104 -12.75 23.72 11.67
CA PRO A 104 -13.81 24.49 12.30
C PRO A 104 -14.70 23.62 13.21
N GLY A 105 -15.28 24.22 14.25
CA GLY A 105 -16.13 23.50 15.22
C GLY A 105 -17.40 22.88 14.64
N ASN A 106 -17.84 23.34 13.45
CA ASN A 106 -18.98 22.82 12.71
C ASN A 106 -18.61 21.78 11.63
N VAL A 107 -17.33 21.39 11.54
CA VAL A 107 -16.86 20.37 10.60
C VAL A 107 -16.26 19.17 11.35
N ALA A 108 -16.75 17.97 11.06
CA ALA A 108 -16.20 16.71 11.57
C ALA A 108 -15.77 15.79 10.41
N ILE A 109 -14.60 15.19 10.53
CA ILE A 109 -14.05 14.27 9.55
C ILE A 109 -13.85 12.92 10.22
N HIS A 110 -14.64 11.94 9.80
CA HIS A 110 -14.62 10.57 10.28
C HIS A 110 -13.91 9.70 9.26
N GLU A 111 -12.71 9.24 9.61
CA GLU A 111 -11.95 8.30 8.78
C GLU A 111 -11.88 6.92 9.41
N PHE A 112 -12.03 5.88 8.60
CA PHE A 112 -11.86 4.48 9.03
C PHE A 112 -10.55 3.83 8.55
N TYR A 113 -9.70 4.62 7.88
CA TYR A 113 -8.33 4.26 7.55
C TYR A 113 -7.54 5.54 7.35
N LEU A 114 -6.47 5.77 8.09
CA LEU A 114 -5.63 6.98 7.97
C LEU A 114 -4.41 6.71 7.08
N GLN A 115 -3.89 7.76 6.43
CA GLN A 115 -2.57 7.69 5.80
C GLN A 115 -1.50 7.44 6.88
N SER A 116 -0.74 6.34 6.75
CA SER A 116 0.13 5.82 7.80
C SER A 116 1.05 6.86 8.42
N GLY A 117 0.84 7.13 9.72
CA GLY A 117 1.64 8.04 10.54
C GLY A 117 1.38 9.53 10.29
N ALA A 118 0.64 9.91 9.24
CA ALA A 118 0.43 11.30 8.86
C ALA A 118 -0.40 12.09 9.89
N LEU A 119 -1.30 11.41 10.59
CA LEU A 119 -2.26 12.01 11.53
C LEU A 119 -2.02 11.60 12.99
N LEU A 120 -0.83 11.11 13.31
CA LEU A 120 -0.47 10.64 14.67
C LEU A 120 -0.59 11.75 15.72
N HIS A 121 -0.37 13.00 15.33
CA HIS A 121 -0.40 14.18 16.22
C HIS A 121 -1.64 15.06 16.03
N SER A 122 -2.62 14.59 15.24
CA SER A 122 -3.90 15.27 15.06
C SER A 122 -4.89 14.79 16.11
N GLY A 123 -5.19 15.62 17.11
CA GLY A 123 -6.16 15.31 18.14
C GLY A 123 -7.58 15.11 17.60
N SER A 124 -7.97 15.84 16.55
CA SER A 124 -9.27 15.59 15.89
C SER A 124 -9.29 14.25 15.16
N ALA A 125 -8.26 13.91 14.37
CA ALA A 125 -8.21 12.62 13.69
C ALA A 125 -8.22 11.44 14.68
N GLN A 126 -7.49 11.55 15.81
CA GLN A 126 -7.46 10.49 16.82
C GLN A 126 -8.80 10.32 17.56
N ARG A 127 -9.56 11.41 17.77
CA ARG A 127 -10.89 11.33 18.43
C ARG A 127 -12.00 10.87 17.50
N GLU A 128 -11.94 11.23 16.22
CA GLU A 128 -13.00 10.97 15.25
C GLU A 128 -12.77 9.72 14.38
N TYR A 129 -11.68 8.97 14.61
CA TYR A 129 -11.37 7.73 13.91
C TYR A 129 -12.40 6.63 14.20
N ILE A 130 -12.87 5.95 13.16
CA ILE A 130 -13.80 4.82 13.27
C ILE A 130 -13.04 3.51 13.05
N SER A 131 -12.87 2.71 14.09
CA SER A 131 -12.25 1.38 13.97
C SER A 131 -13.23 0.36 13.39
N GLN A 132 -13.07 0.01 12.11
CA GLN A 132 -13.92 -0.96 11.44
C GLN A 132 -13.23 -1.63 10.25
N ASN A 133 -13.63 -2.87 9.95
CA ASN A 133 -13.26 -3.56 8.71
C ASN A 133 -14.03 -2.95 7.53
N TYR A 134 -13.44 -2.92 6.33
CA TYR A 134 -14.11 -2.35 5.16
C TYR A 134 -15.46 -3.02 4.83
N THR A 135 -15.59 -4.33 5.06
CA THR A 135 -16.85 -5.07 4.84
C THR A 135 -18.01 -4.61 5.73
N HIS A 136 -17.74 -3.82 6.78
CA HIS A 136 -18.75 -3.30 7.70
C HIS A 136 -19.08 -1.82 7.47
N VAL A 137 -18.26 -1.08 6.72
CA VAL A 137 -18.44 0.37 6.51
C VAL A 137 -19.82 0.68 5.96
N ALA A 138 -20.27 -0.07 4.95
CA ALA A 138 -21.58 0.14 4.35
C ALA A 138 -22.75 -0.02 5.34
N ARG A 139 -22.64 -0.92 6.33
CA ARG A 139 -23.63 -1.06 7.41
C ARG A 139 -23.62 0.18 8.30
N ASP A 140 -22.44 0.66 8.67
CA ASP A 140 -22.31 1.75 9.63
C ASP A 140 -22.69 3.10 9.01
N LEU A 141 -22.41 3.31 7.72
CA LEU A 141 -22.85 4.49 6.97
C LEU A 141 -24.37 4.64 6.90
N VAL A 142 -25.13 3.53 6.85
CA VAL A 142 -26.60 3.57 6.88
C VAL A 142 -27.11 4.23 8.16
N GLU A 143 -26.41 4.07 9.29
CA GLU A 143 -26.79 4.69 10.57
C GLU A 143 -26.37 6.16 10.69
N GLN A 144 -25.50 6.65 9.81
CA GLN A 144 -25.05 8.04 9.82
C GLN A 144 -25.98 8.99 9.06
N GLU A 145 -27.08 8.47 8.50
CA GLU A 145 -28.07 9.24 7.73
C GLU A 145 -27.42 10.11 6.64
N ILE A 146 -26.46 9.52 5.92
CA ILE A 146 -25.76 10.17 4.80
C ILE A 146 -26.80 10.72 3.82
N ASN A 147 -26.68 12.00 3.50
CA ASN A 147 -27.58 12.70 2.57
C ASN A 147 -26.88 13.14 1.28
N LEU A 148 -25.54 13.02 1.21
CA LEU A 148 -24.73 13.34 0.05
C LEU A 148 -23.69 12.24 -0.19
N LEU A 149 -23.61 11.74 -1.42
CA LEU A 149 -22.53 10.88 -1.89
C LEU A 149 -21.81 11.56 -3.06
N VAL A 150 -20.50 11.72 -2.96
CA VAL A 150 -19.69 12.35 -4.01
C VAL A 150 -18.56 11.41 -4.44
N GLN A 151 -18.36 11.23 -5.74
CA GLN A 151 -17.38 10.30 -6.26
C GLN A 151 -16.82 10.74 -7.61
N LEU A 152 -15.52 10.58 -7.81
CA LEU A 152 -14.91 10.64 -9.14
C LEU A 152 -15.35 9.45 -9.99
N VAL A 153 -15.69 9.70 -11.24
CA VAL A 153 -16.10 8.68 -12.21
C VAL A 153 -15.45 8.89 -13.57
N ALA A 154 -15.30 7.81 -14.33
CA ALA A 154 -15.01 7.88 -15.75
C ALA A 154 -16.33 7.85 -16.53
N ARG A 155 -16.41 8.59 -17.64
CA ARG A 155 -17.61 8.71 -18.46
C ARG A 155 -17.34 8.16 -19.85
N ARG A 156 -18.25 7.34 -20.37
CA ARG A 156 -18.23 6.86 -21.76
C ARG A 156 -19.59 7.14 -22.39
N GLU A 157 -19.56 7.72 -23.58
CA GLU A 157 -20.76 7.96 -24.38
C GLU A 157 -20.70 7.08 -25.61
N GLY A 158 -21.77 6.30 -25.83
CA GLY A 158 -21.86 5.37 -26.93
C GLY A 158 -23.27 5.25 -27.48
N PRO A 159 -23.51 4.32 -28.41
CA PRO A 159 -24.83 4.13 -29.04
C PRO A 159 -25.96 3.84 -28.04
N GLY A 160 -25.63 3.26 -26.89
CA GLY A 160 -26.57 2.96 -25.79
C GLY A 160 -26.80 4.10 -24.80
N GLY A 161 -26.28 5.31 -25.08
CA GLY A 161 -26.34 6.45 -24.18
C GLY A 161 -25.09 6.62 -23.33
N VAL A 162 -25.22 7.40 -22.26
CA VAL A 162 -24.14 7.68 -21.31
C VAL A 162 -24.04 6.56 -20.28
N ARG A 163 -22.80 6.15 -19.99
CA ARG A 163 -22.46 5.21 -18.93
C ARG A 163 -21.33 5.78 -18.08
N TYR A 164 -21.36 5.47 -16.80
CA TYR A 164 -20.31 5.83 -15.87
C TYR A 164 -19.60 4.59 -15.38
N SER A 165 -18.29 4.69 -15.16
CA SER A 165 -17.52 3.71 -14.41
C SER A 165 -17.10 4.33 -13.08
N LEU A 166 -17.40 3.62 -11.99
CA LEU A 166 -16.88 3.90 -10.65
C LEU A 166 -15.37 3.67 -10.57
N SER A 167 -14.78 3.04 -11.60
CA SER A 167 -13.35 2.95 -11.89
C SER A 167 -12.52 2.49 -10.68
N CYS A 168 -11.83 3.44 -10.04
CA CYS A 168 -10.95 3.19 -8.91
C CYS A 168 -11.67 2.84 -7.63
N ASN A 169 -12.98 3.06 -7.50
CA ASN A 169 -13.71 2.85 -6.25
C ASN A 169 -15.16 2.36 -6.43
N PRO A 170 -15.40 1.18 -7.03
CA PRO A 170 -16.67 0.46 -6.84
C PRO A 170 -16.80 -0.15 -5.42
N ASP A 171 -15.72 -0.11 -4.64
CA ASP A 171 -15.54 -0.62 -3.28
C ASP A 171 -16.78 -0.59 -2.36
N LEU A 172 -17.20 0.59 -1.91
CA LEU A 172 -18.16 0.76 -0.81
C LEU A 172 -19.46 1.41 -1.29
N THR A 173 -19.41 2.22 -2.35
CA THR A 173 -20.57 2.95 -2.87
C THR A 173 -21.73 2.03 -3.19
N LEU A 174 -21.47 0.92 -3.90
CA LEU A 174 -22.51 -0.04 -4.28
C LEU A 174 -23.09 -0.77 -3.05
N ASP A 175 -22.23 -1.24 -2.15
CA ASP A 175 -22.65 -1.91 -0.91
C ASP A 175 -23.49 -0.98 -0.01
N PHE A 176 -23.13 0.30 0.06
CA PHE A 176 -23.82 1.29 0.86
C PHE A 176 -25.22 1.58 0.33
N LEU A 177 -25.37 1.81 -0.98
CA LEU A 177 -26.68 2.09 -1.59
C LEU A 177 -27.62 0.88 -1.50
N ASP A 178 -27.13 -0.33 -1.72
CA ASP A 178 -27.93 -1.56 -1.58
C ASP A 178 -28.43 -1.73 -0.13
N ARG A 179 -27.58 -1.44 0.86
CA ARG A 179 -27.97 -1.52 2.28
C ARG A 179 -28.96 -0.42 2.68
N LEU A 180 -28.83 0.79 2.16
CA LEU A 180 -29.83 1.84 2.37
C LEU A 180 -31.20 1.42 1.85
N GLN A 181 -31.24 0.87 0.63
CA GLN A 181 -32.46 0.38 0.02
C GLN A 181 -33.08 -0.75 0.85
N ALA A 182 -32.28 -1.72 1.29
CA ALA A 182 -32.73 -2.83 2.13
C ALA A 182 -33.26 -2.35 3.50
N ALA A 183 -32.69 -1.28 4.05
CA ALA A 183 -33.12 -0.67 5.30
C ALA A 183 -34.34 0.26 5.15
N GLY A 184 -34.83 0.49 3.92
CA GLY A 184 -35.91 1.43 3.64
C GLY A 184 -35.56 2.90 3.95
N LYS A 185 -34.27 3.24 3.98
CA LYS A 185 -33.80 4.61 4.23
C LYS A 185 -33.73 5.42 2.91
N PRO A 186 -33.89 6.75 2.97
CA PRO A 186 -33.80 7.60 1.77
C PRO A 186 -32.44 7.46 1.06
N ARG A 187 -32.48 7.46 -0.28
CA ARG A 187 -31.27 7.53 -1.10
C ARG A 187 -30.63 8.93 -0.95
N PRO A 188 -29.31 9.05 -0.75
CA PRO A 188 -28.62 10.34 -0.73
C PRO A 188 -28.59 10.95 -2.13
N LEU A 189 -28.39 12.27 -2.19
CA LEU A 189 -28.04 12.94 -3.44
C LEU A 189 -26.68 12.40 -3.92
N CYS A 190 -26.65 11.81 -5.11
CA CYS A 190 -25.47 11.14 -5.66
C CYS A 190 -24.84 12.01 -6.77
N ILE A 191 -23.58 12.41 -6.57
CA ILE A 191 -22.85 13.31 -7.48
C ILE A 191 -21.73 12.55 -8.19
N ALA A 192 -21.81 12.50 -9.52
CA ALA A 192 -20.72 12.07 -10.38
C ALA A 192 -19.82 13.26 -10.70
N VAL A 193 -18.53 13.16 -10.37
CA VAL A 193 -17.53 14.13 -10.82
C VAL A 193 -16.68 13.48 -11.89
N VAL A 194 -16.90 13.86 -13.14
CA VAL A 194 -16.24 13.25 -14.30
C VAL A 194 -14.78 13.69 -14.35
N HIS A 195 -13.86 12.73 -14.38
CA HIS A 195 -12.43 12.99 -14.52
C HIS A 195 -11.89 12.41 -15.83
N PRO A 196 -11.29 13.23 -16.72
CA PRO A 196 -10.92 12.79 -18.07
C PRO A 196 -9.76 11.78 -18.09
N GLN A 197 -8.89 11.79 -17.07
CA GLN A 197 -7.76 10.85 -16.96
C GLN A 197 -8.07 9.61 -16.12
N LEU A 198 -9.28 9.48 -15.56
CA LEU A 198 -9.62 8.33 -14.72
C LEU A 198 -9.91 7.12 -15.61
N PRO A 199 -9.21 5.97 -15.41
CA PRO A 199 -9.40 4.83 -16.27
C PRO A 199 -10.85 4.36 -16.32
N TYR A 200 -11.39 4.08 -17.49
CA TYR A 200 -12.74 3.52 -17.57
C TYR A 200 -12.66 2.01 -17.43
N LEU A 201 -13.28 1.41 -16.42
CA LEU A 201 -13.34 -0.04 -16.25
C LEU A 201 -14.79 -0.52 -16.34
N SER A 202 -15.03 -1.47 -17.22
CA SER A 202 -16.34 -2.07 -17.45
C SER A 202 -16.69 -3.11 -16.37
N GLY A 203 -17.71 -3.95 -16.62
CA GLY A 203 -18.12 -4.99 -15.67
C GLY A 203 -18.77 -4.41 -14.41
N HIS A 204 -18.37 -4.87 -13.23
CA HIS A 204 -19.02 -4.49 -11.96
C HIS A 204 -18.79 -3.03 -11.55
N ALA A 205 -17.85 -2.33 -12.17
CA ALA A 205 -17.64 -0.91 -11.92
C ALA A 205 -18.59 -0.02 -12.73
N GLU A 206 -19.26 -0.55 -13.74
CA GLU A 206 -20.11 0.24 -14.64
C GLU A 206 -21.54 0.42 -14.10
N VAL A 207 -22.04 1.65 -14.16
CA VAL A 207 -23.40 2.04 -13.77
C VAL A 207 -24.07 2.85 -14.89
N SER A 208 -25.40 2.88 -14.87
CA SER A 208 -26.23 3.66 -15.80
C SER A 208 -26.20 5.16 -15.48
N GLU A 209 -26.63 6.00 -16.43
CA GLU A 209 -26.68 7.45 -16.25
C GLU A 209 -27.55 7.88 -15.07
N ASP A 210 -28.66 7.18 -14.83
CA ASP A 210 -29.61 7.44 -13.73
C ASP A 210 -29.11 7.00 -12.35
N PHE A 211 -27.88 6.46 -12.26
CA PHE A 211 -27.22 6.22 -10.99
C PHE A 211 -26.84 7.53 -10.29
N PHE A 212 -26.63 8.63 -11.02
CA PHE A 212 -26.28 9.92 -10.43
C PHE A 212 -27.37 10.95 -10.66
N ASP A 213 -27.60 11.80 -9.66
CA ASP A 213 -28.58 12.88 -9.71
C ASP A 213 -27.97 14.13 -10.38
N ILE A 214 -26.67 14.33 -10.18
CA ILE A 214 -25.89 15.46 -10.72
C ILE A 214 -24.59 14.94 -11.35
N GLU A 215 -24.29 15.41 -12.56
CA GLU A 215 -22.98 15.28 -13.20
C GLU A 215 -22.24 16.63 -13.12
N LEU A 216 -21.05 16.62 -12.53
CA LEU A 216 -20.10 17.71 -12.59
C LEU A 216 -18.97 17.30 -13.54
N THR A 217 -18.79 18.04 -14.63
CA THR A 217 -17.64 17.92 -15.54
C THR A 217 -16.82 19.20 -15.44
N PRO A 218 -15.87 19.30 -14.49
CA PRO A 218 -15.12 20.53 -14.28
C PRO A 218 -14.41 20.99 -15.55
N ALA A 219 -14.41 22.29 -15.82
CA ALA A 219 -13.71 22.86 -16.98
C ALA A 219 -12.18 22.55 -16.97
N HIS A 220 -11.61 22.41 -15.77
CA HIS A 220 -10.23 21.99 -15.55
C HIS A 220 -10.19 20.91 -14.47
N SER A 221 -9.43 19.84 -14.71
CA SER A 221 -9.20 18.77 -13.74
C SER A 221 -7.69 18.65 -13.47
N PRO A 222 -7.23 18.70 -12.21
CA PRO A 222 -5.83 18.47 -11.89
C PRO A 222 -5.43 17.04 -12.26
N GLN A 223 -4.14 16.76 -12.26
CA GLN A 223 -3.65 15.42 -12.55
C GLN A 223 -4.09 14.45 -11.44
N LEU A 224 -4.34 13.19 -11.78
CA LEU A 224 -4.65 12.17 -10.79
C LEU A 224 -3.50 11.98 -9.80
N PHE A 225 -3.84 11.75 -8.53
CA PHE A 225 -2.85 11.41 -7.53
C PHE A 225 -2.14 10.12 -7.93
N ALA A 226 -0.81 10.17 -8.03
CA ALA A 226 0.03 9.02 -8.31
C ALA A 226 1.02 8.81 -7.16
N LEU A 227 1.20 7.56 -6.74
CA LEU A 227 2.18 7.21 -5.71
C LEU A 227 3.59 7.31 -6.30
N PRO A 228 4.53 8.03 -5.65
CA PRO A 228 5.92 8.00 -6.04
C PRO A 228 6.52 6.62 -5.75
N ARG A 229 7.40 6.14 -6.62
CA ARG A 229 8.09 4.85 -6.44
C ARG A 229 9.03 4.91 -5.24
N GLN A 230 9.04 3.84 -4.45
CA GLN A 230 9.89 3.75 -3.24
C GLN A 230 11.12 2.88 -3.50
N PRO A 231 12.25 3.19 -2.85
CA PRO A 231 13.40 2.30 -2.88
C PRO A 231 13.11 1.00 -2.12
N VAL A 232 13.80 -0.07 -2.51
CA VAL A 232 13.78 -1.37 -1.86
C VAL A 232 15.17 -1.67 -1.31
N ASP A 233 15.29 -1.87 0.00
CA ASP A 233 16.56 -2.22 0.64
C ASP A 233 16.78 -3.73 0.66
N VAL A 234 18.02 -4.13 1.01
CA VAL A 234 18.47 -5.52 1.14
C VAL A 234 17.54 -6.37 2.02
N ALA A 235 17.05 -5.80 3.12
CA ALA A 235 16.15 -6.50 4.04
C ALA A 235 14.81 -6.85 3.37
N GLU A 236 14.23 -5.92 2.61
CA GLU A 236 13.01 -6.18 1.85
C GLU A 236 13.26 -7.19 0.75
N TYR A 237 14.40 -7.13 0.06
CA TYR A 237 14.75 -8.14 -0.94
C TYR A 237 14.86 -9.53 -0.34
N ALA A 238 15.52 -9.68 0.80
CA ALA A 238 15.62 -10.96 1.50
C ALA A 238 14.23 -11.50 1.86
N LEU A 239 13.39 -10.64 2.44
CA LEU A 239 12.01 -10.95 2.79
C LEU A 239 11.17 -11.34 1.54
N GLY A 240 11.29 -10.59 0.44
CA GLY A 240 10.61 -10.85 -0.82
C GLY A 240 11.00 -12.21 -1.42
N ILE A 241 12.28 -12.58 -1.33
CA ILE A 241 12.78 -13.91 -1.76
C ILE A 241 12.13 -15.03 -0.94
N HIS A 242 12.08 -14.91 0.40
CA HIS A 242 11.36 -15.88 1.24
C HIS A 242 9.86 -15.94 0.93
N ALA A 243 9.19 -14.79 0.86
CA ALA A 243 7.76 -14.67 0.61
C ALA A 243 7.37 -15.24 -0.76
N SER A 244 8.17 -14.99 -1.80
CA SER A 244 7.90 -15.50 -3.16
C SER A 244 7.92 -17.03 -3.27
N ALA A 245 8.63 -17.73 -2.36
CA ALA A 245 8.64 -19.19 -2.31
C ALA A 245 7.31 -19.78 -1.78
N LEU A 246 6.51 -18.97 -1.06
CA LEU A 246 5.19 -19.36 -0.56
C LEU A 246 4.11 -19.29 -1.65
N VAL A 247 4.38 -18.62 -2.77
CA VAL A 247 3.42 -18.50 -3.88
C VAL A 247 3.30 -19.81 -4.64
N LYS A 248 2.07 -20.31 -4.77
CA LYS A 248 1.73 -21.58 -5.42
C LYS A 248 1.32 -21.34 -6.87
N ASP A 249 1.89 -22.08 -7.82
CA ASP A 249 1.51 -21.99 -9.23
C ASP A 249 0.05 -22.44 -9.43
N GLY A 250 -0.69 -21.73 -10.27
CA GLY A 250 -2.14 -21.90 -10.42
C GLY A 250 -2.96 -21.35 -9.24
N GLY A 251 -2.32 -20.66 -8.30
CA GLY A 251 -2.94 -20.15 -7.08
C GLY A 251 -3.67 -18.82 -7.26
N CYS A 252 -4.03 -18.22 -6.12
CA CYS A 252 -4.60 -16.88 -6.01
C CYS A 252 -3.66 -15.97 -5.21
N LEU A 253 -3.55 -14.70 -5.59
CA LEU A 253 -2.65 -13.75 -4.95
C LEU A 253 -3.42 -12.49 -4.51
N GLN A 254 -3.21 -12.10 -3.25
CA GLN A 254 -3.46 -10.76 -2.75
C GLN A 254 -2.16 -10.20 -2.22
N ILE A 255 -1.84 -8.96 -2.59
CA ILE A 255 -0.68 -8.21 -2.09
C ILE A 255 -1.10 -6.79 -1.77
N GLY A 256 -0.42 -6.15 -0.81
CA GLY A 256 -0.60 -4.73 -0.50
C GLY A 256 0.29 -3.84 -1.34
N ILE A 257 0.63 -2.67 -0.78
CA ILE A 257 1.53 -1.67 -1.38
C ILE A 257 2.87 -1.54 -0.64
N GLY A 258 3.76 -0.73 -1.20
CA GLY A 258 5.03 -0.32 -0.60
C GLY A 258 6.17 -1.30 -0.83
N ALA A 259 7.36 -0.94 -0.34
CA ALA A 259 8.63 -1.62 -0.63
C ALA A 259 8.62 -3.15 -0.37
N LEU A 260 7.89 -3.64 0.64
CA LEU A 260 7.77 -5.08 0.92
C LEU A 260 7.01 -5.82 -0.19
N SER A 261 5.94 -5.21 -0.70
CA SER A 261 5.16 -5.76 -1.81
C SER A 261 5.95 -5.68 -3.11
N ASP A 262 6.69 -4.59 -3.34
CA ASP A 262 7.57 -4.43 -4.49
C ASP A 262 8.69 -5.47 -4.51
N ALA A 263 9.29 -5.76 -3.34
CA ALA A 263 10.30 -6.81 -3.21
C ALA A 263 9.73 -8.20 -3.49
N LEU A 264 8.51 -8.50 -3.01
CA LEU A 264 7.81 -9.75 -3.34
C LEU A 264 7.57 -9.87 -4.85
N VAL A 265 7.06 -8.82 -5.50
CA VAL A 265 6.82 -8.81 -6.96
C VAL A 265 8.14 -9.01 -7.70
N LYS A 266 9.20 -8.27 -7.34
CA LYS A 266 10.52 -8.41 -7.96
C LYS A 266 11.09 -9.82 -7.79
N ALA A 267 10.92 -10.42 -6.61
CA ALA A 267 11.33 -11.81 -6.37
C ALA A 267 10.53 -12.81 -7.21
N LEU A 268 9.22 -12.60 -7.42
CA LEU A 268 8.40 -13.41 -8.32
C LEU A 268 8.83 -13.26 -9.78
N LEU A 269 9.17 -12.06 -10.22
CA LEU A 269 9.74 -11.82 -11.55
C LEU A 269 11.08 -12.55 -11.73
N LEU A 270 11.94 -12.52 -10.71
CA LEU A 270 13.20 -13.26 -10.73
C LEU A 270 12.95 -14.78 -10.76
N ARG A 271 12.03 -15.28 -9.93
CA ARG A 271 11.61 -16.69 -9.93
C ARG A 271 11.11 -17.14 -11.30
N GLN A 272 10.41 -16.26 -12.03
CA GLN A 272 9.86 -16.53 -13.35
C GLN A 272 10.91 -16.48 -14.47
N ARG A 273 11.76 -15.44 -14.49
CA ARG A 273 12.67 -15.13 -15.60
C ARG A 273 14.06 -15.74 -15.43
N ASP A 274 14.52 -15.88 -14.19
CA ASP A 274 15.85 -16.40 -13.82
C ASP A 274 15.73 -17.23 -12.53
N ASN A 275 15.02 -18.35 -12.65
CA ASN A 275 14.73 -19.23 -11.52
C ASN A 275 16.01 -19.75 -10.84
N LEU A 276 17.09 -19.94 -11.59
CA LEU A 276 18.36 -20.41 -11.05
C LEU A 276 18.95 -19.41 -10.06
N ASN A 277 19.07 -18.13 -10.43
CA ASN A 277 19.60 -17.13 -9.50
C ASN A 277 18.63 -16.84 -8.35
N TRP A 278 17.31 -16.89 -8.59
CA TRP A 278 16.33 -16.80 -7.49
C TRP A 278 16.54 -17.92 -6.45
N ARG A 279 16.67 -19.18 -6.87
CA ARG A 279 16.93 -20.32 -5.96
C ARG A 279 18.25 -20.18 -5.23
N ARG A 280 19.30 -19.73 -5.93
CA ARG A 280 20.61 -19.48 -5.30
C ARG A 280 20.52 -18.40 -4.22
N ALA A 281 19.76 -17.33 -4.45
CA ALA A 281 19.54 -16.29 -3.46
C ALA A 281 18.78 -16.84 -2.24
N LEU A 282 17.74 -17.64 -2.46
CA LEU A 282 17.01 -18.29 -1.38
C LEU A 282 17.90 -19.22 -0.53
N VAL A 283 18.80 -19.99 -1.16
CA VAL A 283 19.77 -20.85 -0.44
C VAL A 283 20.80 -20.01 0.33
N ALA A 284 21.26 -18.89 -0.24
CA ALA A 284 22.20 -17.99 0.43
C ALA A 284 21.60 -17.39 1.71
N LEU A 285 20.31 -17.05 1.69
CA LEU A 285 19.56 -16.51 2.83
C LEU A 285 19.19 -17.57 3.87
N ASP A 286 18.78 -18.76 3.43
CA ASP A 286 18.40 -19.88 4.30
C ASP A 286 19.17 -21.16 3.94
N PRO A 287 20.43 -21.28 4.40
CA PRO A 287 21.24 -22.49 4.21
C PRO A 287 20.66 -23.72 4.90
N SER A 288 19.72 -23.54 5.84
CA SER A 288 19.05 -24.64 6.54
C SER A 288 17.83 -25.18 5.78
N HIS A 289 17.50 -24.60 4.63
CA HIS A 289 16.40 -25.02 3.77
C HIS A 289 15.02 -25.04 4.46
N SER A 290 14.85 -24.28 5.54
CA SER A 290 13.56 -24.16 6.25
C SER A 290 12.45 -23.63 5.35
N THR A 291 12.74 -22.58 4.58
CA THR A 291 11.83 -22.00 3.58
C THR A 291 11.61 -22.97 2.42
N HIS A 292 12.62 -23.74 2.03
CA HIS A 292 12.48 -24.75 0.97
C HIS A 292 11.50 -25.86 1.37
N MET A 293 11.62 -26.38 2.60
CA MET A 293 10.71 -27.37 3.15
C MET A 293 9.28 -26.83 3.23
N LEU A 294 9.11 -25.57 3.62
CA LEU A 294 7.79 -24.93 3.64
C LEU A 294 7.23 -24.73 2.22
N ALA A 295 8.05 -24.29 1.27
CA ALA A 295 7.66 -24.12 -0.13
C ALA A 295 7.18 -25.44 -0.76
N ALA A 296 7.76 -26.58 -0.39
CA ALA A 296 7.29 -27.89 -0.86
C ALA A 296 5.86 -28.23 -0.40
N ARG A 297 5.42 -27.71 0.75
CA ARG A 297 4.08 -27.97 1.32
C ARG A 297 3.07 -26.88 0.98
N SER A 298 3.53 -25.64 0.88
CA SER A 298 2.66 -24.46 0.87
C SER A 298 3.04 -23.45 -0.21
N GLY A 299 3.89 -23.77 -1.18
CA GLY A 299 4.24 -22.82 -2.24
C GLY A 299 4.84 -23.52 -3.45
N GLY A 300 6.05 -23.10 -3.84
CA GLY A 300 6.80 -23.78 -4.89
C GLY A 300 8.14 -23.13 -5.19
N LEU A 301 9.02 -23.90 -5.85
CA LEU A 301 10.36 -23.43 -6.26
C LEU A 301 10.52 -23.30 -7.79
N ALA A 302 9.56 -23.79 -8.57
CA ALA A 302 9.55 -23.71 -10.02
C ALA A 302 8.93 -22.38 -10.52
N PRO A 303 9.16 -21.97 -11.77
CA PRO A 303 8.41 -20.89 -12.41
C PRO A 303 6.88 -21.10 -12.35
N LEU A 304 6.12 -20.02 -12.50
CA LEU A 304 4.66 -20.00 -12.41
C LEU A 304 4.06 -20.27 -13.80
N VAL A 305 4.05 -21.54 -14.21
CA VAL A 305 3.67 -21.97 -15.56
C VAL A 305 2.17 -21.77 -15.79
N LYS A 306 1.32 -22.26 -14.88
CA LYS A 306 -0.13 -22.05 -14.92
C LYS A 306 -0.48 -20.59 -14.71
N GLY A 307 0.35 -19.86 -13.97
CA GLY A 307 0.13 -18.46 -13.62
C GLY A 307 -0.79 -18.30 -12.42
N LEU A 308 -1.07 -17.05 -12.08
CA LEU A 308 -1.84 -16.65 -10.92
C LEU A 308 -3.12 -15.93 -11.34
N TYR A 309 -4.11 -16.01 -10.45
CA TYR A 309 -5.28 -15.14 -10.40
C TYR A 309 -5.06 -14.12 -9.30
N GLY A 310 -5.35 -12.84 -9.56
CA GLY A 310 -5.34 -11.79 -8.56
C GLY A 310 -6.72 -11.60 -7.98
N ALA A 311 -6.86 -11.66 -6.66
CA ALA A 311 -8.06 -11.22 -5.96
C ALA A 311 -7.59 -10.38 -4.77
N SER A 312 -7.53 -9.08 -4.98
CA SER A 312 -6.89 -8.15 -4.06
C SER A 312 -7.83 -7.00 -3.75
N GLU A 313 -7.88 -6.56 -2.51
CA GLU A 313 -8.64 -5.35 -2.16
C GLU A 313 -8.15 -4.16 -2.98
N MET A 314 -6.83 -3.98 -3.02
CA MET A 314 -6.17 -2.92 -3.77
C MET A 314 -5.44 -3.48 -4.98
N VAL A 315 -5.66 -2.87 -6.15
CA VAL A 315 -4.85 -3.04 -7.36
C VAL A 315 -3.77 -1.95 -7.40
N MET A 316 -2.53 -2.39 -7.59
CA MET A 316 -1.31 -1.58 -7.57
C MET A 316 -0.32 -2.05 -8.65
N ASP A 317 0.73 -1.27 -8.91
CA ASP A 317 1.76 -1.47 -9.95
C ASP A 317 2.30 -2.90 -10.05
N GLY A 318 2.46 -3.57 -8.91
CA GLY A 318 2.89 -4.95 -8.85
C GLY A 318 2.06 -5.90 -9.72
N PHE A 319 0.74 -5.75 -9.75
CA PHE A 319 -0.12 -6.58 -10.60
C PHE A 319 0.11 -6.33 -12.10
N MET A 320 0.32 -5.06 -12.49
CA MET A 320 0.73 -4.71 -13.85
C MET A 320 2.05 -5.41 -14.21
N HIS A 321 3.06 -5.34 -13.35
CA HIS A 321 4.36 -5.99 -13.62
C HIS A 321 4.25 -7.52 -13.70
N LEU A 322 3.42 -8.14 -12.86
CA LEU A 322 3.15 -9.59 -12.91
C LEU A 322 2.41 -9.97 -14.19
N ALA A 323 1.45 -9.17 -14.65
CA ALA A 323 0.73 -9.38 -15.92
C ALA A 323 1.68 -9.26 -17.11
N LYS A 324 2.46 -8.17 -17.19
CA LYS A 324 3.50 -7.96 -18.22
C LYS A 324 4.55 -9.07 -18.26
N ALA A 325 4.75 -9.80 -17.16
CA ALA A 325 5.68 -10.93 -17.07
C ALA A 325 5.04 -12.31 -17.39
N GLY A 326 3.76 -12.35 -17.74
CA GLY A 326 3.03 -13.60 -17.98
C GLY A 326 2.82 -14.45 -16.73
N ILE A 327 2.87 -13.83 -15.55
CA ILE A 327 2.59 -14.47 -14.26
C ILE A 327 1.11 -14.34 -13.92
N LEU A 328 0.55 -13.13 -13.99
CA LEU A 328 -0.87 -12.87 -13.75
C LEU A 328 -1.65 -13.12 -15.05
N LYS A 329 -2.19 -14.33 -15.21
CA LYS A 329 -2.83 -14.78 -16.46
C LYS A 329 -3.89 -15.87 -16.29
N ARG A 330 -4.05 -16.41 -15.07
CA ARG A 330 -5.06 -17.44 -14.82
C ARG A 330 -6.42 -16.76 -14.71
N ARG A 331 -7.26 -16.92 -15.74
CA ARG A 331 -8.63 -16.40 -15.74
C ARG A 331 -9.53 -17.18 -14.78
N CYS A 332 -10.46 -16.46 -14.18
CA CYS A 332 -11.54 -16.97 -13.35
C CYS A 332 -12.87 -16.47 -13.91
N TRP A 333 -13.90 -17.30 -13.92
CA TRP A 333 -15.21 -16.91 -14.46
C TRP A 333 -16.21 -16.71 -13.34
N ASP A 334 -17.09 -15.71 -13.46
CA ASP A 334 -18.23 -15.52 -12.57
C ASP A 334 -19.41 -16.43 -12.92
N ASN A 335 -19.09 -17.69 -13.17
CA ASN A 335 -20.05 -18.73 -13.44
C ASN A 335 -19.52 -20.02 -12.84
N LEU A 336 -20.26 -20.59 -11.89
CA LEU A 336 -19.82 -21.76 -11.15
C LEU A 336 -19.57 -22.98 -12.05
N ALA A 337 -20.34 -23.15 -13.12
CA ALA A 337 -20.15 -24.26 -14.05
C ALA A 337 -18.86 -24.09 -14.88
N LEU A 338 -18.61 -22.89 -15.41
CA LEU A 338 -17.38 -22.57 -16.14
C LEU A 338 -16.15 -22.68 -15.23
N GLU A 339 -16.22 -22.17 -14.01
CA GLU A 339 -15.10 -22.23 -13.07
C GLU A 339 -14.82 -23.68 -12.63
N ARG A 340 -15.84 -24.53 -12.48
CA ARG A 340 -15.67 -25.99 -12.24
C ARG A 340 -15.00 -26.68 -13.42
N ALA A 341 -15.40 -26.36 -14.65
CA ALA A 341 -14.75 -26.87 -15.84
C ALA A 341 -13.29 -26.39 -15.94
N SER A 342 -13.01 -25.13 -15.60
CA SER A 342 -11.65 -24.56 -15.56
C SER A 342 -10.77 -25.27 -14.51
N ALA A 343 -11.29 -25.42 -13.30
CA ALA A 343 -10.58 -26.06 -12.19
C ALA A 343 -10.25 -27.54 -12.46
N SER A 344 -11.10 -28.25 -13.22
CA SER A 344 -10.89 -29.65 -13.62
C SER A 344 -10.08 -29.80 -14.92
N GLY A 345 -9.67 -28.70 -15.56
CA GLY A 345 -8.93 -28.73 -16.83
C GLY A 345 -9.77 -29.16 -18.04
N GLN A 346 -11.10 -29.06 -17.93
CA GLN A 346 -12.07 -29.44 -18.96
C GLN A 346 -12.59 -28.24 -19.76
N LEU A 347 -12.32 -27.01 -19.31
CA LEU A 347 -12.74 -25.81 -20.03
C LEU A 347 -11.88 -25.61 -21.29
N ASN A 348 -12.53 -25.28 -22.40
CA ASN A 348 -11.84 -24.91 -23.63
C ASN A 348 -11.00 -23.64 -23.37
N PRO A 349 -9.69 -23.63 -23.66
CA PRO A 349 -8.85 -22.44 -23.51
C PRO A 349 -9.33 -21.21 -24.30
N ALA A 350 -10.16 -21.41 -25.34
CA ALA A 350 -10.77 -20.35 -26.13
C ALA A 350 -12.12 -19.85 -25.58
N THR A 351 -12.59 -20.35 -24.43
CA THR A 351 -13.80 -19.83 -23.79
C THR A 351 -13.62 -18.34 -23.48
N PRO A 352 -14.49 -17.46 -23.99
CA PRO A 352 -14.38 -16.03 -23.77
C PRO A 352 -14.68 -15.64 -22.31
N GLY A 353 -14.33 -14.41 -21.97
CA GLY A 353 -14.57 -13.83 -20.65
C GLY A 353 -13.66 -14.36 -19.57
N GLY A 354 -14.04 -14.06 -18.33
CA GLY A 354 -13.25 -14.35 -17.15
C GLY A 354 -12.04 -13.44 -17.00
N HIS A 355 -11.77 -13.07 -15.76
CA HIS A 355 -10.78 -12.07 -15.37
C HIS A 355 -9.58 -12.73 -14.71
N TYR A 356 -8.39 -12.21 -14.97
CA TYR A 356 -7.17 -12.65 -14.27
C TYR A 356 -6.87 -11.79 -13.05
N LEU A 357 -7.55 -10.64 -12.90
CA LEU A 357 -7.41 -9.74 -11.77
C LEU A 357 -8.78 -9.22 -11.35
N ARG A 358 -9.07 -9.36 -10.06
CA ARG A 358 -10.20 -8.72 -9.39
C ARG A 358 -9.72 -7.78 -8.30
N GLY A 359 -10.24 -6.56 -8.32
CA GLY A 359 -9.92 -5.47 -7.39
C GLY A 359 -11.15 -4.88 -6.72
N ALA A 360 -10.98 -4.21 -5.58
CA ALA A 360 -12.04 -3.37 -4.99
C ALA A 360 -11.77 -1.88 -5.17
N PHE A 361 -10.51 -1.47 -5.07
CA PHE A 361 -10.05 -0.15 -5.47
C PHE A 361 -8.64 -0.19 -6.09
N PHE A 362 -8.21 0.88 -6.75
CA PHE A 362 -6.83 0.99 -7.24
C PHE A 362 -6.18 2.33 -6.91
N LEU A 363 -4.87 2.30 -6.69
CA LEU A 363 -4.01 3.48 -6.49
C LEU A 363 -2.57 3.05 -6.77
N GLY A 364 -1.82 3.85 -7.52
CA GLY A 364 -0.47 3.48 -7.96
C GLY A 364 0.21 4.57 -8.75
N SER A 365 1.14 4.20 -9.62
CA SER A 365 1.77 5.16 -10.54
C SER A 365 0.86 5.51 -11.72
N ARG A 366 1.30 6.50 -12.52
CA ARG A 366 0.65 6.84 -13.79
C ARG A 366 0.70 5.69 -14.80
N GLU A 367 1.80 4.92 -14.79
CA GLU A 367 1.98 3.77 -15.68
C GLU A 367 0.92 2.70 -15.39
N LEU A 368 0.51 2.54 -14.11
CA LEU A 368 -0.60 1.67 -13.76
C LEU A 368 -1.90 2.13 -14.41
N TYR A 369 -2.21 3.44 -14.35
CA TYR A 369 -3.45 3.98 -14.90
C TYR A 369 -3.49 3.83 -16.43
N GLU A 370 -2.38 4.12 -17.11
CA GLU A 370 -2.24 3.90 -18.56
C GLU A 370 -2.37 2.42 -18.92
N TRP A 371 -1.82 1.51 -18.11
CA TRP A 371 -1.96 0.08 -18.32
C TRP A 371 -3.39 -0.41 -18.13
N LEU A 372 -4.13 0.14 -17.15
CA LEU A 372 -5.54 -0.18 -16.95
C LEU A 372 -6.37 0.22 -18.18
N ASP A 373 -6.18 1.44 -18.70
CA ASP A 373 -6.87 1.91 -19.91
C ASP A 373 -6.53 1.06 -21.14
N ALA A 374 -5.24 0.77 -21.36
CA ALA A 374 -4.81 -0.06 -22.47
C ALA A 374 -5.34 -1.50 -22.37
N THR A 375 -5.44 -2.02 -21.15
CA THR A 375 -5.95 -3.37 -20.89
C THR A 375 -7.46 -3.44 -21.12
N GLU A 376 -8.24 -2.49 -20.58
CA GLU A 376 -9.68 -2.40 -20.83
C GLU A 376 -9.98 -2.31 -22.33
N ALA A 377 -9.23 -1.48 -23.06
CA ALA A 377 -9.45 -1.29 -24.51
C ALA A 377 -9.15 -2.57 -25.32
N ALA A 378 -8.20 -3.40 -24.87
CA ALA A 378 -7.80 -4.62 -25.55
C ALA A 378 -8.65 -5.84 -25.13
N ASP A 379 -9.02 -5.92 -23.87
CA ASP A 379 -9.64 -7.08 -23.21
C ASP A 379 -10.43 -6.60 -21.98
N PRO A 380 -11.68 -6.12 -22.15
CA PRO A 380 -12.48 -5.54 -21.07
C PRO A 380 -12.81 -6.55 -19.95
N ASP A 381 -12.73 -7.86 -20.24
CA ASP A 381 -12.93 -8.91 -19.25
C ASP A 381 -11.67 -9.21 -18.41
N ALA A 382 -10.51 -8.65 -18.75
CA ALA A 382 -9.22 -8.95 -18.11
C ALA A 382 -9.20 -8.62 -16.61
N ILE A 383 -9.76 -7.47 -16.27
CA ILE A 383 -9.69 -6.83 -14.96
C ILE A 383 -11.10 -6.45 -14.55
N ASP A 384 -11.53 -6.95 -13.40
CA ASP A 384 -12.83 -6.63 -12.84
C ASP A 384 -12.67 -5.86 -11.52
N MET A 385 -13.10 -4.60 -11.52
CA MET A 385 -13.20 -3.79 -10.31
C MET A 385 -14.61 -3.90 -9.75
N CYS A 386 -14.74 -4.30 -8.48
CA CYS A 386 -16.02 -4.61 -7.88
C CYS A 386 -16.11 -4.15 -6.41
N ARG A 387 -17.27 -4.36 -5.80
CA ARG A 387 -17.50 -4.05 -4.37
C ARG A 387 -16.57 -4.81 -3.42
N VAL A 388 -16.21 -4.18 -2.31
CA VAL A 388 -15.39 -4.76 -1.23
C VAL A 388 -16.03 -6.03 -0.69
N SER A 389 -17.36 -6.09 -0.57
CA SER A 389 -18.05 -7.30 -0.11
C SER A 389 -17.84 -8.52 -1.01
N ASN A 390 -17.47 -8.34 -2.29
CA ASN A 390 -17.11 -9.47 -3.15
C ASN A 390 -15.68 -9.93 -2.89
N VAL A 391 -14.74 -8.98 -2.83
CA VAL A 391 -13.30 -9.27 -2.74
C VAL A 391 -12.88 -9.70 -1.34
N ASN A 392 -13.28 -8.96 -0.31
CA ASN A 392 -12.81 -9.13 1.06
C ASN A 392 -13.65 -10.16 1.83
N GLN A 393 -14.90 -10.42 1.44
CA GLN A 393 -15.73 -11.41 2.11
C GLN A 393 -15.67 -12.76 1.37
N LEU A 394 -15.65 -13.85 2.13
CA LEU A 394 -15.82 -15.21 1.60
C LEU A 394 -17.26 -15.70 1.73
N TYR A 395 -17.86 -15.53 2.91
CA TYR A 395 -19.22 -16.01 3.19
C TYR A 395 -20.28 -15.18 2.47
N GLY A 396 -21.33 -15.86 2.02
CA GLY A 396 -22.44 -15.28 1.28
C GLY A 396 -22.75 -16.10 0.04
N ASP A 397 -23.57 -15.54 -0.85
CA ASP A 397 -24.09 -16.24 -2.03
C ASP A 397 -22.99 -16.64 -3.03
N HIS A 398 -21.87 -15.92 -3.03
CA HIS A 398 -20.71 -16.19 -3.91
C HIS A 398 -19.70 -17.17 -3.30
N GLN A 399 -19.89 -17.67 -2.09
CA GLN A 399 -18.88 -18.45 -1.35
C GLN A 399 -18.34 -19.65 -2.15
N ALA A 400 -19.23 -20.45 -2.74
CA ALA A 400 -18.83 -21.63 -3.51
C ALA A 400 -17.95 -21.28 -4.71
N LEU A 401 -18.29 -20.18 -5.39
CA LEU A 401 -17.53 -19.67 -6.52
C LEU A 401 -16.18 -19.09 -6.07
N ALA A 402 -16.19 -18.20 -5.08
CA ALA A 402 -14.99 -17.57 -4.54
C ALA A 402 -13.99 -18.60 -4.01
N THR A 403 -14.45 -19.66 -3.34
CA THR A 403 -13.59 -20.76 -2.87
C THR A 403 -12.85 -21.44 -4.02
N LEU A 404 -13.52 -21.65 -5.15
CA LEU A 404 -12.95 -22.32 -6.31
C LEU A 404 -11.97 -21.43 -7.09
N GLN A 405 -12.31 -20.14 -7.23
CA GLN A 405 -11.46 -19.13 -7.84
C GLN A 405 -10.19 -18.88 -7.01
N ARG A 406 -10.32 -18.85 -5.67
CA ARG A 406 -9.26 -18.54 -4.70
C ARG A 406 -8.46 -19.77 -4.24
N ARG A 407 -8.47 -20.86 -5.00
CA ARG A 407 -7.62 -22.03 -4.74
C ARG A 407 -6.14 -21.64 -4.65
N GLY A 408 -5.41 -22.22 -3.70
CA GLY A 408 -3.99 -21.96 -3.46
C GLY A 408 -3.69 -20.53 -3.03
N ALA A 409 -4.65 -19.84 -2.40
CA ALA A 409 -4.55 -18.42 -2.05
C ALA A 409 -3.39 -18.09 -1.12
N ARG A 410 -2.58 -17.09 -1.49
CA ARG A 410 -1.63 -16.43 -0.60
C ARG A 410 -2.03 -14.97 -0.45
N PHE A 411 -2.40 -14.61 0.77
CA PHE A 411 -2.80 -13.25 1.10
C PHE A 411 -1.70 -12.58 1.92
N PHE A 412 -0.96 -11.70 1.26
CA PHE A 412 0.18 -11.00 1.86
C PHE A 412 -0.25 -9.64 2.40
N ASN A 413 -0.02 -9.43 3.69
CA ASN A 413 -0.28 -8.17 4.36
C ASN A 413 0.95 -7.75 5.17
N THR A 414 1.21 -6.44 5.24
CA THR A 414 2.25 -5.91 6.11
C THR A 414 1.68 -5.69 7.51
N CYS A 415 2.44 -6.04 8.54
CA CYS A 415 2.17 -5.59 9.91
C CYS A 415 3.34 -4.75 10.44
N MET A 416 3.06 -3.91 11.43
CA MET A 416 4.10 -3.10 12.08
C MET A 416 4.95 -3.97 13.00
N MET A 417 4.30 -4.84 13.77
CA MET A 417 4.91 -5.69 14.80
C MET A 417 4.12 -7.00 14.96
N ALA A 418 4.73 -7.97 15.62
CA ALA A 418 4.06 -9.16 16.13
C ALA A 418 4.59 -9.56 17.50
N THR A 419 3.79 -10.32 18.24
CA THR A 419 4.22 -10.93 19.51
C THR A 419 4.80 -12.32 19.27
N LEU A 420 5.63 -12.82 20.20
CA LEU A 420 6.15 -14.19 20.17
C LEU A 420 5.02 -15.25 20.21
N LEU A 421 3.85 -14.89 20.74
CA LEU A 421 2.66 -15.74 20.74
C LEU A 421 1.88 -15.70 19.41
N GLY A 422 2.22 -14.78 18.50
CA GLY A 422 1.62 -14.68 17.17
C GLY A 422 0.41 -13.74 17.05
N SER A 423 0.20 -12.81 17.97
CA SER A 423 -0.69 -11.65 17.72
C SER A 423 0.04 -10.62 16.84
N ALA A 424 -0.65 -10.06 15.84
CA ALA A 424 -0.10 -8.99 14.99
C ALA A 424 -0.64 -7.60 15.37
N VAL A 425 0.19 -6.60 15.12
CA VAL A 425 -0.12 -5.17 15.32
C VAL A 425 0.14 -4.45 14.00
N SER A 426 -0.86 -3.79 13.44
CA SER A 426 -0.80 -3.22 12.10
C SER A 426 -1.23 -1.77 12.00
N ASP A 427 -1.99 -1.26 12.98
CA ASP A 427 -2.69 0.02 12.85
C ASP A 427 -2.59 0.95 14.07
N GLY A 428 -2.06 0.50 15.21
CA GLY A 428 -2.04 1.28 16.46
C GLY A 428 -0.78 1.13 17.30
N LEU A 429 -0.51 2.15 18.13
CA LEU A 429 0.55 2.18 19.13
C LEU A 429 0.06 1.62 20.48
N ASP A 430 1.00 1.34 21.39
CA ASP A 430 0.71 0.79 22.72
C ASP A 430 -0.03 1.76 23.64
N ASP A 431 0.07 3.06 23.36
CA ASP A 431 -0.65 4.14 24.04
C ASP A 431 -2.03 4.45 23.43
N GLY A 432 -2.46 3.65 22.45
CA GLY A 432 -3.77 3.77 21.80
C GLY A 432 -3.82 4.74 20.62
N HIS A 433 -2.73 5.42 20.26
CA HIS A 433 -2.73 6.25 19.06
C HIS A 433 -2.85 5.39 17.79
N VAL A 434 -3.74 5.82 16.89
CA VAL A 434 -3.97 5.22 15.59
C VAL A 434 -2.92 5.72 14.60
N VAL A 435 -2.23 4.77 13.97
CA VAL A 435 -1.22 5.02 12.93
C VAL A 435 -1.86 5.02 11.55
N SER A 436 -2.78 4.10 11.28
CA SER A 436 -3.44 3.93 9.97
C SER A 436 -4.88 3.43 10.13
N GLY A 437 -5.13 2.15 9.91
CA GLY A 437 -6.39 1.45 10.16
C GLY A 437 -6.30 -0.03 9.80
N VAL A 438 -7.28 -0.81 10.23
CA VAL A 438 -7.31 -2.27 10.00
C VAL A 438 -7.51 -2.62 8.51
N GLY A 439 -8.28 -1.79 7.78
CA GLY A 439 -8.62 -2.04 6.38
C GLY A 439 -9.29 -3.40 6.17
N GLY A 440 -8.86 -4.15 5.15
CA GLY A 440 -9.26 -5.54 4.93
C GLY A 440 -8.33 -6.60 5.49
N GLN A 441 -7.30 -6.23 6.27
CA GLN A 441 -6.29 -7.21 6.73
C GLN A 441 -6.95 -8.38 7.48
N TYR A 442 -7.84 -8.08 8.42
CA TYR A 442 -8.59 -9.10 9.15
C TYR A 442 -9.40 -10.00 8.21
N ASN A 443 -10.05 -9.42 7.19
CA ASN A 443 -10.87 -10.17 6.25
C ASN A 443 -10.06 -11.22 5.48
N PHE A 444 -8.88 -10.86 4.96
CA PHE A 444 -8.02 -11.82 4.27
C PHE A 444 -7.41 -12.85 5.23
N VAL A 445 -7.07 -12.45 6.45
CA VAL A 445 -6.61 -13.39 7.47
C VAL A 445 -7.70 -14.44 7.74
N ALA A 446 -8.91 -14.02 8.07
CA ALA A 446 -10.04 -14.92 8.34
C ALA A 446 -10.32 -15.81 7.12
N MET A 447 -10.38 -15.23 5.92
CA MET A 447 -10.59 -15.98 4.68
C MET A 447 -9.53 -17.07 4.44
N ALA A 448 -8.26 -16.83 4.77
CA ALA A 448 -7.23 -17.84 4.61
C ALA A 448 -7.37 -19.04 5.56
N HIS A 449 -8.07 -18.90 6.69
CA HIS A 449 -8.35 -20.04 7.58
C HIS A 449 -9.53 -20.88 7.07
N GLU A 450 -10.45 -20.26 6.33
CA GLU A 450 -11.63 -20.93 5.78
C GLU A 450 -11.36 -21.60 4.42
N LEU A 451 -10.42 -21.08 3.64
CA LEU A 451 -10.02 -21.69 2.36
C LEU A 451 -9.17 -22.95 2.61
N PRO A 452 -9.51 -24.12 2.02
CA PRO A 452 -8.84 -25.39 2.30
C PRO A 452 -7.31 -25.38 2.15
N ASP A 453 -6.78 -24.61 1.20
CA ASP A 453 -5.33 -24.46 0.98
C ASP A 453 -4.87 -22.99 0.98
N GLY A 454 -5.70 -22.09 1.55
CA GLY A 454 -5.40 -20.68 1.74
C GLY A 454 -4.40 -20.46 2.88
N ARG A 455 -3.51 -19.48 2.71
CA ARG A 455 -2.56 -19.05 3.76
C ARG A 455 -2.53 -17.52 3.85
N SER A 456 -2.60 -17.02 5.08
CA SER A 456 -2.35 -15.63 5.45
C SER A 456 -0.87 -15.48 5.75
N VAL A 457 -0.25 -14.49 5.14
CA VAL A 457 1.18 -14.21 5.26
C VAL A 457 1.38 -12.78 5.72
N LEU A 458 1.89 -12.61 6.94
CA LEU A 458 2.20 -11.32 7.52
C LEU A 458 3.68 -10.98 7.34
N LEU A 459 3.94 -9.87 6.68
CA LEU A 459 5.27 -9.37 6.36
C LEU A 459 5.65 -8.26 7.34
N MET A 460 6.85 -8.35 7.92
CA MET A 460 7.41 -7.25 8.71
C MET A 460 8.94 -7.32 8.69
N ARG A 461 9.60 -6.17 8.76
CA ARG A 461 11.03 -6.12 9.09
C ARG A 461 11.22 -6.64 10.51
N ALA A 462 12.26 -7.42 10.79
CA ALA A 462 12.54 -7.92 12.13
C ALA A 462 12.88 -6.80 13.12
N THR A 463 13.40 -5.66 12.61
CA THR A 463 13.72 -4.49 13.42
C THR A 463 13.21 -3.18 12.82
N ARG A 464 13.06 -2.17 13.67
CA ARG A 464 12.82 -0.77 13.29
C ARG A 464 13.84 0.14 13.97
N ARG A 465 14.01 1.35 13.45
CA ARG A 465 14.87 2.38 14.06
C ARG A 465 14.07 3.65 14.31
N ASP A 466 14.28 4.24 15.48
CA ASP A 466 13.81 5.58 15.81
C ASP A 466 14.92 6.39 16.47
N ARG A 467 14.58 7.55 17.05
CA ARG A 467 15.50 8.43 17.78
C ARG A 467 16.16 7.77 19.00
N ASN A 468 15.55 6.73 19.56
CA ASN A 468 16.01 6.01 20.74
C ASN A 468 16.85 4.77 20.39
N GLY A 469 17.02 4.46 19.10
CA GLY A 469 17.90 3.39 18.64
C GLY A 469 17.18 2.35 17.79
N VAL A 470 17.73 1.14 17.78
CA VAL A 470 17.15 0.00 17.05
C VAL A 470 16.32 -0.84 18.00
N HIS A 471 15.17 -1.30 17.52
CA HIS A 471 14.15 -2.00 18.27
C HIS A 471 13.69 -3.24 17.50
N SER A 472 13.39 -4.33 18.19
CA SER A 472 12.75 -5.50 17.58
C SER A 472 11.31 -5.18 17.19
N ASN A 473 10.81 -5.71 16.08
CA ASN A 473 9.38 -5.72 15.76
C ASN A 473 8.70 -7.01 16.20
N ILE A 474 9.49 -8.02 16.60
CA ILE A 474 9.00 -9.19 17.33
C ILE A 474 9.14 -8.90 18.82
N ARG A 475 8.01 -8.87 19.52
CA ARG A 475 7.89 -8.49 20.93
C ARG A 475 7.42 -9.67 21.77
N TRP A 476 7.65 -9.64 23.08
CA TRP A 476 6.96 -10.57 23.97
C TRP A 476 5.46 -10.25 24.05
N ASN A 477 5.13 -8.99 24.35
CA ASN A 477 3.76 -8.47 24.43
C ASN A 477 3.67 -7.04 23.87
N TYR A 478 2.47 -6.59 23.52
CA TYR A 478 2.19 -5.22 23.07
C TYR A 478 0.77 -4.78 23.47
N GLY A 479 0.59 -3.48 23.74
CA GLY A 479 -0.68 -2.91 24.23
C GLY A 479 -1.81 -2.82 23.20
N HIS A 480 -1.53 -3.11 21.93
CA HIS A 480 -2.49 -3.07 20.81
C HIS A 480 -2.49 -4.40 20.06
N THR A 481 -3.62 -4.79 19.47
CA THR A 481 -3.72 -6.03 18.67
C THR A 481 -4.71 -5.84 17.54
N THR A 482 -4.25 -6.06 16.31
CA THR A 482 -5.09 -6.04 15.11
C THR A 482 -5.54 -7.45 14.74
N ILE A 483 -4.60 -8.41 14.71
CA ILE A 483 -4.87 -9.82 14.43
C ILE A 483 -4.58 -10.63 15.68
N PRO A 484 -5.60 -11.21 16.33
CA PRO A 484 -5.40 -11.99 17.54
C PRO A 484 -4.70 -13.32 17.25
N ARG A 485 -3.91 -13.82 18.20
CA ARG A 485 -3.09 -15.03 18.04
C ARG A 485 -3.81 -16.31 17.61
N HIS A 486 -5.13 -16.43 17.81
CA HIS A 486 -5.86 -17.62 17.34
C HIS A 486 -6.01 -17.64 15.81
N LEU A 487 -5.78 -16.51 15.13
CA LEU A 487 -5.71 -16.39 13.68
C LEU A 487 -4.27 -16.42 13.14
N ARG A 488 -3.27 -16.75 13.97
CA ARG A 488 -1.87 -16.82 13.55
C ARG A 488 -1.66 -17.82 12.42
N ASP A 489 -0.83 -17.44 11.45
CA ASP A 489 -0.51 -18.28 10.31
C ASP A 489 0.97 -18.18 9.92
N LEU A 490 1.32 -17.53 8.81
CA LEU A 490 2.71 -17.34 8.39
C LEU A 490 3.19 -15.92 8.73
N TYR A 491 4.39 -15.81 9.31
CA TYR A 491 5.10 -14.55 9.48
C TYR A 491 6.42 -14.60 8.70
N VAL A 492 6.76 -13.52 8.00
CA VAL A 492 8.00 -13.43 7.23
C VAL A 492 8.78 -12.19 7.67
N THR A 493 10.05 -12.39 7.99
CA THR A 493 11.05 -11.32 8.11
C THR A 493 12.14 -11.53 7.06
N GLU A 494 13.09 -10.60 7.00
CA GLU A 494 14.31 -10.72 6.22
C GLU A 494 15.17 -11.95 6.58
N TYR A 495 14.89 -12.64 7.69
CA TYR A 495 15.63 -13.81 8.17
C TYR A 495 14.95 -15.16 7.90
N GLY A 496 13.70 -15.17 7.43
CA GLY A 496 13.00 -16.41 7.10
C GLY A 496 11.49 -16.37 7.33
N VAL A 497 10.89 -17.55 7.41
CA VAL A 497 9.45 -17.75 7.57
C VAL A 497 9.13 -18.54 8.84
N ALA A 498 8.27 -17.99 9.70
CA ALA A 498 7.69 -18.70 10.84
C ALA A 498 6.29 -19.21 10.47
N ASP A 499 6.11 -20.52 10.51
CA ASP A 499 4.82 -21.19 10.34
C ASP A 499 4.20 -21.48 11.70
N LEU A 500 3.07 -20.85 12.04
CA LEU A 500 2.46 -20.87 13.37
C LEU A 500 1.11 -21.59 13.45
N ARG A 501 0.49 -21.90 12.30
CA ARG A 501 -0.87 -22.46 12.27
C ARG A 501 -0.89 -23.83 12.94
N GLY A 502 -1.82 -24.03 13.88
CA GLY A 502 -2.01 -25.30 14.60
C GLY A 502 -0.92 -25.69 15.60
N LYS A 503 0.10 -24.84 15.80
CA LYS A 503 1.17 -25.08 16.77
C LYS A 503 0.77 -24.71 18.19
N THR A 504 1.44 -25.30 19.17
CA THR A 504 1.40 -24.90 20.59
C THR A 504 2.07 -23.53 20.80
N ASP A 505 1.83 -22.91 21.96
CA ASP A 505 2.50 -21.64 22.29
C ASP A 505 4.03 -21.76 22.28
N SER A 506 4.60 -22.85 22.81
CA SER A 506 6.06 -23.08 22.81
C SER A 506 6.60 -23.17 21.39
N GLU A 507 5.99 -24.00 20.53
CA GLU A 507 6.43 -24.16 19.13
C GLU A 507 6.27 -22.86 18.33
N CYS A 508 5.28 -22.01 18.67
CA CYS A 508 5.13 -20.69 18.07
C CYS A 508 6.24 -19.74 18.51
N ILE A 509 6.57 -19.70 19.79
CA ILE A 509 7.67 -18.90 20.31
C ILE A 509 8.98 -19.31 19.64
N GLU A 510 9.26 -20.61 19.52
CA GLU A 510 10.44 -21.12 18.83
C GLU A 510 10.48 -20.68 17.37
N ALA A 511 9.36 -20.79 16.65
CA ALA A 511 9.26 -20.37 15.25
C ALA A 511 9.43 -18.86 15.08
N MET A 512 8.87 -18.04 15.98
CA MET A 512 9.03 -16.58 15.94
C MET A 512 10.46 -16.14 16.29
N LEU A 513 11.09 -16.79 17.29
CA LEU A 513 12.51 -16.58 17.59
C LEU A 513 13.39 -16.92 16.38
N ALA A 514 13.03 -17.95 15.61
CA ALA A 514 13.75 -18.35 14.40
C ALA A 514 13.77 -17.29 13.28
N ILE A 515 12.97 -16.22 13.39
CA ILE A 515 12.94 -15.13 12.41
C ILE A 515 13.24 -13.75 13.06
N CYS A 516 13.71 -13.75 14.31
CA CYS A 516 14.17 -12.56 15.00
C CYS A 516 15.59 -12.14 14.61
N ASP A 517 15.87 -10.85 14.73
CA ASP A 517 17.23 -10.32 14.71
C ASP A 517 18.02 -10.78 15.94
N ALA A 518 19.25 -11.23 15.70
CA ALA A 518 20.13 -11.83 16.69
C ALA A 518 20.44 -10.92 17.89
N ARG A 519 20.33 -9.59 17.72
CA ARG A 519 20.56 -8.62 18.80
C ARG A 519 19.51 -8.71 19.92
N PHE A 520 18.34 -9.29 19.65
CA PHE A 520 17.21 -9.35 20.60
C PHE A 520 16.85 -10.78 21.04
N LEU A 521 17.47 -11.80 20.46
CA LEU A 521 17.14 -13.21 20.71
C LEU A 521 17.24 -13.62 22.17
N ASP A 522 18.35 -13.28 22.84
CA ASP A 522 18.58 -13.72 24.23
C ASP A 522 17.55 -13.15 25.20
N ALA A 523 17.25 -11.86 25.07
CA ALA A 523 16.28 -11.19 25.92
C ALA A 523 14.87 -11.77 25.73
N LEU A 524 14.44 -11.94 24.47
CA LEU A 524 13.14 -12.51 24.13
C LEU A 524 13.00 -13.98 24.58
N CYS A 525 14.06 -14.77 24.41
CA CYS A 525 14.09 -16.16 24.88
C CYS A 525 14.04 -16.25 26.41
N ALA A 526 14.84 -15.44 27.10
CA ALA A 526 14.84 -15.38 28.57
C ALA A 526 13.47 -14.96 29.11
N GLU A 527 12.83 -13.96 28.49
CA GLU A 527 11.49 -13.52 28.84
C GLU A 527 10.47 -14.66 28.67
N ALA A 528 10.47 -15.36 27.52
CA ALA A 528 9.58 -16.49 27.28
C ALA A 528 9.76 -17.65 28.27
N LYS A 529 11.00 -17.96 28.65
CA LYS A 529 11.31 -18.96 29.70
C LYS A 529 10.83 -18.53 31.07
N SER A 530 11.06 -17.27 31.45
CA SER A 530 10.63 -16.73 32.75
C SER A 530 9.11 -16.80 32.94
N GLN A 531 8.35 -16.75 31.84
CA GLN A 531 6.90 -16.83 31.80
C GLN A 531 6.37 -18.28 31.70
N GLY A 532 7.27 -19.28 31.72
CA GLY A 532 6.92 -20.70 31.61
C GLY A 532 6.33 -21.09 30.25
N LYS A 533 6.54 -20.29 29.21
CA LYS A 533 6.01 -20.52 27.86
C LYS A 533 7.01 -21.15 26.90
N LEU A 534 8.28 -21.23 27.29
CA LEU A 534 9.36 -21.90 26.57
C LEU A 534 10.11 -22.81 27.54
N ALA A 535 10.54 -23.98 27.07
CA ALA A 535 11.25 -24.94 27.91
C ALA A 535 12.54 -24.35 28.51
N ALA A 536 12.80 -24.63 29.78
CA ALA A 536 13.94 -24.05 30.51
C ALA A 536 15.29 -24.44 29.87
N ASP A 537 15.37 -25.65 29.32
CA ASP A 537 16.54 -26.22 28.64
C ASP A 537 16.64 -25.86 27.15
N PHE A 538 15.64 -25.20 26.56
CA PHE A 538 15.68 -24.76 25.16
C PHE A 538 16.96 -23.96 24.88
N GLN A 539 17.73 -24.37 23.87
CA GLN A 539 18.93 -23.68 23.45
C GLN A 539 18.67 -22.96 22.12
N ILE A 540 19.01 -21.68 22.06
CA ILE A 540 18.95 -20.91 20.81
C ILE A 540 19.93 -21.56 19.81
N PRO A 541 19.47 -22.06 18.66
CA PRO A 541 20.35 -22.61 17.64
C PRO A 541 21.39 -21.59 17.15
N GLU A 542 22.65 -22.03 17.02
CA GLU A 542 23.76 -21.15 16.64
C GLU A 542 23.54 -20.43 15.29
N LYS A 543 22.84 -21.09 14.37
CA LYS A 543 22.48 -20.49 13.08
C LYS A 543 21.67 -19.20 13.20
N TRP A 544 20.82 -19.07 14.24
CA TRP A 544 20.01 -17.85 14.45
C TRP A 544 20.87 -16.67 14.90
N ARG A 545 22.08 -16.91 15.41
CA ARG A 545 23.04 -15.85 15.76
C ARG A 545 23.54 -15.07 14.54
N ARG A 546 23.38 -15.65 13.34
CA ARG A 546 23.68 -15.02 12.04
C ARG A 546 22.57 -14.10 11.53
N HIS A 547 21.43 -14.00 12.22
CA HIS A 547 20.35 -13.09 11.83
C HIS A 547 20.71 -11.64 12.13
N ARG A 548 21.61 -11.08 11.31
CA ARG A 548 22.11 -9.71 11.41
C ARG A 548 22.09 -9.04 10.03
N PRO A 549 21.90 -7.71 9.97
CA PRO A 549 21.92 -6.98 8.71
C PRO A 549 23.21 -7.17 7.90
N GLU A 550 24.35 -7.35 8.58
CA GLU A 550 25.65 -7.58 7.94
C GLU A 550 25.67 -8.90 7.16
N CYS A 551 25.16 -9.98 7.77
CA CYS A 551 25.11 -11.29 7.13
C CYS A 551 24.15 -11.31 5.93
N LEU A 552 23.05 -10.53 5.98
CA LEU A 552 22.14 -10.39 4.84
C LEU A 552 22.81 -9.69 3.66
N ARG A 553 23.54 -8.60 3.92
CA ARG A 553 24.32 -7.89 2.89
C ARG A 553 25.37 -8.82 2.27
N GLU A 554 26.10 -9.58 3.09
CA GLU A 554 27.08 -10.56 2.60
C GLU A 554 26.42 -11.64 1.72
N ALA A 555 25.26 -12.17 2.14
CA ALA A 555 24.54 -13.20 1.41
C ALA A 555 24.00 -12.71 0.06
N LEU A 556 23.55 -11.44 -0.01
CA LEU A 556 22.92 -10.87 -1.20
C LEU A 556 23.87 -10.07 -2.11
N ALA A 557 25.06 -9.70 -1.64
CA ALA A 557 26.05 -8.95 -2.43
C ALA A 557 26.35 -9.55 -3.82
N PRO A 558 26.48 -10.89 -4.00
CA PRO A 558 26.71 -11.47 -5.33
C PRO A 558 25.55 -11.25 -6.32
N PHE A 559 24.33 -11.00 -5.84
CA PHE A 559 23.14 -10.76 -6.66
C PHE A 559 22.96 -9.27 -6.95
N GLU A 560 23.28 -8.40 -5.98
CA GLU A 560 23.37 -6.95 -6.20
C GLU A 560 24.43 -6.60 -7.25
N GLN A 561 25.62 -7.20 -7.17
CA GLN A 561 26.69 -7.00 -8.15
C GLN A 561 26.30 -7.45 -9.57
N LYS A 562 25.32 -8.35 -9.70
CA LYS A 562 24.75 -8.77 -10.99
C LYS A 562 23.59 -7.90 -11.46
N GLY A 563 23.23 -6.84 -10.71
CA GLY A 563 22.10 -5.96 -11.02
C GLY A 563 20.72 -6.60 -10.79
N LEU A 564 20.64 -7.71 -10.04
CA LEU A 564 19.36 -8.42 -9.83
C LEU A 564 18.48 -7.77 -8.77
N LEU A 565 19.08 -6.99 -7.86
CA LEU A 565 18.45 -6.34 -6.72
C LEU A 565 18.66 -4.81 -6.76
N PRO A 566 18.18 -4.11 -7.79
CA PRO A 566 18.38 -2.66 -7.94
C PRO A 566 17.61 -1.86 -6.88
N MET A 567 18.04 -0.65 -6.54
CA MET A 567 17.34 0.19 -5.54
C MET A 567 15.87 0.45 -5.93
N PHE A 568 15.61 0.67 -7.22
CA PHE A 568 14.27 0.88 -7.78
C PHE A 568 13.94 -0.23 -8.80
N PRO A 569 13.31 -1.35 -8.39
CA PRO A 569 13.09 -2.51 -9.25
C PRO A 569 12.17 -2.26 -10.45
N PHE A 570 11.40 -1.18 -10.43
CA PHE A 570 10.39 -0.83 -11.44
C PHE A 570 10.62 0.56 -12.04
N GLY A 571 11.86 1.04 -12.03
CA GLY A 571 12.21 2.38 -12.48
C GLY A 571 12.09 3.42 -11.36
N SER A 572 12.62 4.61 -11.60
CA SER A 572 12.64 5.73 -10.65
C SER A 572 11.96 6.94 -11.26
N ASP A 573 11.26 7.72 -10.44
CA ASP A 573 10.71 9.01 -10.83
C ASP A 573 11.73 10.16 -10.71
N PHE A 574 12.91 9.86 -10.14
CA PHE A 574 14.05 10.78 -10.00
C PHE A 574 14.97 10.74 -11.23
N THR A 575 15.52 11.90 -11.57
CA THR A 575 16.65 12.02 -12.52
C THR A 575 17.93 11.42 -11.95
N ASP A 576 18.95 11.16 -12.78
CA ASP A 576 20.24 10.62 -12.34
C ASP A 576 20.90 11.49 -11.25
N ILE A 577 20.84 12.82 -11.40
CA ILE A 577 21.33 13.76 -10.38
C ILE A 577 20.49 13.69 -9.10
N GLU A 578 19.17 13.52 -9.21
CA GLU A 578 18.30 13.36 -8.05
C GLU A 578 18.52 12.02 -7.32
N LEU A 579 18.86 10.94 -8.03
CA LEU A 579 19.27 9.67 -7.44
C LEU A 579 20.59 9.82 -6.66
N GLN A 580 21.59 10.48 -7.26
CA GLN A 580 22.85 10.79 -6.57
C GLN A 580 22.61 11.64 -5.31
N LEU A 581 21.75 12.66 -5.40
CA LEU A 581 21.34 13.49 -4.27
C LEU A 581 20.59 12.67 -3.21
N PHE A 582 19.69 11.78 -3.61
CA PHE A 582 18.94 10.91 -2.72
C PHE A 582 19.86 10.04 -1.87
N THR A 583 20.82 9.36 -2.51
CA THR A 583 21.84 8.55 -1.83
C THR A 583 22.65 9.39 -0.85
N ALA A 584 23.14 10.55 -1.28
CA ALA A 584 23.92 11.46 -0.43
C ALA A 584 23.12 11.99 0.78
N LEU A 585 21.87 12.41 0.58
CA LEU A 585 21.03 12.95 1.65
C LEU A 585 20.65 11.88 2.68
N ASN A 586 20.43 10.63 2.24
CA ASN A 586 20.18 9.51 3.16
C ASN A 586 21.41 9.17 4.00
N GLU A 587 22.60 9.19 3.41
CA GLU A 587 23.88 9.06 4.13
C GLU A 587 24.09 10.19 5.15
N LEU A 588 23.72 11.43 4.78
CA LEU A 588 23.79 12.57 5.70
C LEU A 588 22.83 12.38 6.88
N LYS A 589 21.61 11.92 6.62
CA LYS A 589 20.58 11.65 7.64
C LYS A 589 21.00 10.50 8.57
N SER A 590 21.58 9.43 8.03
CA SER A 590 22.08 8.29 8.82
C SER A 590 23.28 8.70 9.69
N SER A 591 24.22 9.46 9.12
CA SER A 591 25.43 9.93 9.79
C SER A 591 25.13 10.94 10.90
N SER A 592 24.14 11.82 10.70
CA SER A 592 23.74 12.80 11.71
C SER A 592 22.97 12.21 12.89
N ALA A 593 22.52 10.95 12.79
CA ALA A 593 21.75 10.28 13.85
C ALA A 593 22.58 9.88 15.08
N THR A 594 23.92 9.84 14.99
CA THR A 594 24.79 9.44 16.12
C THR A 594 25.75 10.55 16.52
N TRP A 595 26.14 10.60 17.80
CA TRP A 595 27.10 11.62 18.27
C TRP A 595 28.44 11.53 17.52
N ARG A 596 28.95 10.30 17.29
CA ARG A 596 30.19 10.06 16.51
C ARG A 596 30.04 10.54 15.07
N GLY A 597 28.91 10.26 14.43
CA GLY A 597 28.65 10.69 13.06
C GLY A 597 28.50 12.20 12.94
N LYS A 598 27.89 12.88 13.94
CA LYS A 598 27.89 14.35 14.03
C LYS A 598 29.31 14.93 14.08
N TRP A 599 30.21 14.36 14.88
CA TRP A 599 31.61 14.79 14.91
C TRP A 599 32.35 14.52 13.59
N ALA A 600 32.10 13.36 12.97
CA ALA A 600 32.67 13.02 11.67
C ALA A 600 32.18 13.96 10.55
N LEU A 601 30.92 14.41 10.62
CA LEU A 601 30.34 15.41 9.73
C LEU A 601 30.96 16.79 9.96
N LEU A 602 31.09 17.23 11.22
CA LEU A 602 31.74 18.50 11.56
C LEU A 602 33.18 18.58 11.03
N ARG A 603 33.96 17.50 11.16
CA ARG A 603 35.32 17.44 10.60
C ARG A 603 35.32 17.50 9.07
N ALA A 604 34.39 16.81 8.42
CA ALA A 604 34.35 16.74 6.96
C ALA A 604 33.78 18.00 6.30
N VAL A 605 32.93 18.75 6.99
CA VAL A 605 32.52 20.10 6.57
C VAL A 605 33.73 21.04 6.42
N VAL A 606 34.83 20.78 7.15
CA VAL A 606 36.09 21.54 7.05
C VAL A 606 37.03 20.97 5.98
N ARG A 607 36.99 19.66 5.72
CA ARG A 607 37.78 18.97 4.68
C ARG A 607 36.91 17.95 3.93
N PRO A 608 36.14 18.39 2.92
CA PRO A 608 35.10 17.55 2.30
C PRO A 608 35.62 16.43 1.38
N GLY A 609 36.93 16.34 1.12
CA GLY A 609 37.50 15.31 0.21
C GLY A 609 37.58 15.78 -1.24
N PRO A 610 38.04 14.92 -2.18
CA PRO A 610 38.12 15.26 -3.60
C PRO A 610 36.72 15.42 -4.21
N GLU A 611 36.62 16.23 -5.27
CA GLU A 611 35.39 16.42 -6.04
C GLU A 611 34.96 15.13 -6.73
N VAL A 612 33.65 14.90 -6.80
CA VAL A 612 33.04 13.74 -7.47
C VAL A 612 32.29 14.19 -8.72
N PRO A 613 32.16 13.33 -9.76
CA PRO A 613 31.34 13.63 -10.93
C PRO A 613 29.90 14.01 -10.55
N GLY A 614 29.31 14.97 -11.28
CA GLY A 614 27.94 15.45 -11.04
C GLY A 614 27.79 16.44 -9.88
N GLU A 615 28.87 16.79 -9.16
CA GLU A 615 28.82 17.69 -8.01
C GLU A 615 28.26 19.08 -8.36
N ALA A 616 28.69 19.68 -9.48
CA ALA A 616 28.20 20.98 -9.93
C ALA A 616 26.71 20.95 -10.28
N ASP A 617 26.28 19.92 -11.01
CA ASP A 617 24.87 19.73 -11.40
C ASP A 617 23.99 19.48 -10.16
N ALA A 618 24.48 18.71 -9.19
CA ALA A 618 23.82 18.47 -7.91
C ALA A 618 23.67 19.77 -7.09
N LEU A 619 24.72 20.60 -7.03
CA LEU A 619 24.64 21.92 -6.41
C LEU A 619 23.68 22.85 -7.14
N GLN A 620 23.63 22.80 -8.47
CA GLN A 620 22.70 23.60 -9.27
C GLN A 620 21.27 23.17 -9.01
N ARG A 621 20.99 21.87 -9.05
CA ARG A 621 19.67 21.28 -8.76
C ARG A 621 19.16 21.62 -7.36
N MET A 622 20.06 21.74 -6.39
CA MET A 622 19.73 22.12 -5.00
C MET A 622 19.68 23.64 -4.78
N GLY A 623 20.01 24.45 -5.79
CA GLY A 623 20.10 25.91 -5.66
C GLY A 623 21.21 26.38 -4.72
N LEU A 624 22.34 25.67 -4.70
CA LEU A 624 23.48 25.87 -3.78
C LEU A 624 24.80 26.17 -4.51
N MET A 625 24.78 26.40 -5.82
CA MET A 625 25.97 26.83 -6.59
C MET A 625 26.55 28.14 -6.07
N GLN A 626 25.69 29.13 -5.83
CA GLN A 626 26.07 30.46 -5.33
C GLN A 626 25.29 30.77 -4.04
N PRO A 627 25.75 30.26 -2.87
CA PRO A 627 25.02 30.42 -1.61
C PRO A 627 25.05 31.90 -1.15
N THR A 628 23.87 32.50 -1.01
CA THR A 628 23.71 33.92 -0.64
C THR A 628 23.69 34.12 0.87
N THR A 629 23.15 33.17 1.63
CA THR A 629 23.05 33.26 3.11
C THR A 629 24.09 32.41 3.84
N LEU A 630 24.31 32.67 5.13
CA LEU A 630 25.13 31.79 5.99
C LEU A 630 24.55 30.37 6.09
N ALA A 631 23.22 30.26 6.14
CA ALA A 631 22.54 28.97 6.15
C ALA A 631 22.80 28.18 4.86
N ASP A 632 22.75 28.83 3.68
CA ASP A 632 23.04 28.18 2.41
C ASP A 632 24.50 27.74 2.31
N ARG A 633 25.44 28.53 2.85
CA ARG A 633 26.86 28.13 2.90
C ARG A 633 27.06 26.88 3.74
N LEU A 634 26.36 26.75 4.86
CA LEU A 634 26.39 25.54 5.70
C LEU A 634 25.75 24.35 4.99
N GLN A 635 24.56 24.53 4.42
CA GLN A 635 23.85 23.50 3.66
C GLN A 635 24.67 22.99 2.47
N ARG A 636 25.32 23.90 1.73
CA ARG A 636 26.26 23.56 0.65
C ARG A 636 27.39 22.67 1.16
N ARG A 637 28.06 23.04 2.25
CA ARG A 637 29.17 22.23 2.79
C ARG A 637 28.71 20.86 3.27
N LEU A 638 27.53 20.77 3.89
CA LEU A 638 26.95 19.50 4.30
C LEU A 638 26.63 18.61 3.10
N LEU A 639 26.04 19.18 2.05
CA LEU A 639 25.73 18.46 0.81
C LEU A 639 27.00 17.96 0.12
N LEU A 640 28.02 18.81 -0.03
CA LEU A 640 29.32 18.42 -0.62
C LEU A 640 29.98 17.30 0.18
N THR A 641 29.94 17.38 1.51
CA THR A 641 30.45 16.33 2.39
C THR A 641 29.72 15.01 2.15
N ALA A 642 28.40 15.06 1.94
CA ALA A 642 27.58 13.89 1.69
C ALA A 642 27.88 13.28 0.31
N LEU A 643 27.89 14.10 -0.75
CA LEU A 643 28.17 13.66 -2.12
C LEU A 643 29.55 13.00 -2.25
N ARG A 644 30.58 13.55 -1.59
CA ARG A 644 31.95 13.02 -1.66
C ARG A 644 32.20 11.80 -0.78
N ARG A 645 31.27 11.47 0.12
CA ARG A 645 31.32 10.29 0.99
C ARG A 645 30.39 9.18 0.56
N ALA A 646 29.31 9.51 -0.15
CA ALA A 646 28.43 8.52 -0.73
C ALA A 646 29.25 7.61 -1.65
N PRO A 647 29.12 6.28 -1.55
CA PRO A 647 29.72 5.39 -2.54
C PRO A 647 29.17 5.77 -3.92
N PRO A 648 29.99 5.73 -5.00
CA PRO A 648 29.45 5.88 -6.34
C PRO A 648 28.39 4.78 -6.54
N ASP A 649 27.18 5.17 -6.93
CA ASP A 649 26.09 4.22 -7.17
C ASP A 649 26.63 3.07 -8.04
N GLY A 650 26.33 1.84 -7.62
CA GLY A 650 26.73 0.61 -8.31
C GLY A 650 26.56 0.78 -9.81
N ALA A 651 27.68 0.75 -10.52
CA ALA A 651 27.85 1.21 -11.89
C ALA A 651 26.64 0.97 -12.80
N HIS A 652 25.80 1.99 -12.96
CA HIS A 652 25.09 2.20 -14.22
C HIS A 652 26.12 2.64 -15.27
N ARG A 653 26.97 1.70 -15.70
CA ARG A 653 27.59 1.79 -17.02
C ARG A 653 26.57 1.22 -17.99
N SER A 654 25.70 2.09 -18.46
CA SER A 654 25.09 1.94 -19.78
C SER A 654 26.20 1.77 -20.82
N GLY A 655 26.13 0.70 -21.59
CA GLY A 655 26.80 0.60 -22.87
C GLY A 655 26.94 -0.83 -23.39
N PRO A 656 26.97 -0.99 -24.71
CA PRO A 656 25.92 -0.65 -25.69
C PRO A 656 24.81 -1.70 -25.77
#